data_AF-A0A1Q9EH97-F1
#
_entry.id   AF-A0A1Q9EH97-F1
#
_cell.length_a   1.000
_cell.length_b   1.000
_cell.length_c   1.000
_cell.angle_alpha   90.00
_cell.angle_beta   90.00
_cell.angle_gamma   90.00
#
_symmetry.space_group_name_H-M   'P 1'
#
loop_
_entity.id
_entity.type
_entity.pdbx_description
1 polymer ?
#
loop_
_entity_poly.entity_id
_entity_poly.type
_entity_poly.pdbx_seq_one_letter_code
_entity_poly.pdbx_strand_id
1 'polypeptide(L)'
;MVTQEKAKAALQHAEMVADGAEARMAGTAKADPKVDEDAVPAKVAARPWAKMEAMPPGSWKRSPGRPPKRQLPGDIVDRDQRSETLAEYFAKVQWPVRPVTCAIRHEPVGDPPPVDEGSFSTGAIVRAGKQLCLDRAGVAANLGKTRVYNRAGGPAPAGIAELGEAVWTGNAPEAARGFLALGTPIGHPAYVASHTDARLREEARLLQELPLLPDLQCAWLILAMCAAPRADHLLRTLPPDLSASYARGHDDAVWQCLRDLLGEPDDRDPEVAAARRLALLPARLGGLGLQCAERVAPAAYWAAWADALPVLRLRRPEAAARCLAELEAGSASFALCLRAAAAAGAHLTHAGWEGRPEWRTIHDGLRPAQCDLPEPGERCQGWQHHGSRACSTRFRDTELLPALAPPAQALLRSQSGPRAAAWLGTVPSEAGTTIPPDRMLIALRRRLRLPLPVAQGRCGAHGPGCGAAVDVYGDHYAACPRTGLLARRAKPLERAWIRVVREALGPEGQVVPQQWLVRTPAPGVDPDDRRRLDFVAYGATQLGEALCCDVTLVSPLARDGRPQPSSTTRDGAALAVAERRKRAAYPELLRRGPQRLCVLACETGGRWNDESLRLVAQLVRSRALRAPAPLRGAATQGWYRRWWGLLSVAVQNTLAATLLGTPPVHAPMPGAQAPHLQDVLHDACPPVPSCLPAR
;
A
#
# COMPACT_ATOMS: atom_id res chain seq x y z
N MET A 1 -35.80 22.32 -24.06
CA MET A 1 -36.72 23.23 -23.33
C MET A 1 -37.44 22.60 -22.14
N VAL A 2 -37.40 21.27 -21.92
CA VAL A 2 -38.00 20.61 -20.73
C VAL A 2 -37.02 20.50 -19.52
N THR A 3 -35.81 21.06 -19.64
CA THR A 3 -34.76 20.97 -18.61
C THR A 3 -34.63 22.21 -17.71
N GLN A 4 -35.15 23.38 -18.13
CA GLN A 4 -35.09 24.60 -17.31
C GLN A 4 -36.24 24.71 -16.30
N GLU A 5 -37.44 24.19 -16.60
CA GLU A 5 -38.57 24.24 -15.64
C GLU A 5 -38.37 23.30 -14.44
N LYS A 6 -37.68 22.15 -14.63
CA LYS A 6 -37.37 21.22 -13.53
C LYS A 6 -36.32 21.77 -12.56
N ALA A 7 -35.38 22.58 -13.05
CA ALA A 7 -34.40 23.26 -12.19
C ALA A 7 -35.05 24.37 -11.36
N LYS A 8 -36.05 25.07 -11.94
CA LYS A 8 -36.79 26.14 -11.24
C LYS A 8 -37.71 25.59 -10.15
N ALA A 9 -38.34 24.44 -10.37
CA ALA A 9 -39.16 23.75 -9.37
C ALA A 9 -38.34 23.19 -8.19
N ALA A 10 -37.11 22.71 -8.44
CA ALA A 10 -36.22 22.21 -7.39
C ALA A 10 -35.66 23.33 -6.49
N LEU A 11 -35.45 24.52 -7.04
CA LEU A 11 -35.02 25.71 -6.28
C LEU A 11 -36.15 26.28 -5.40
N GLN A 12 -37.39 26.33 -5.92
CA GLN A 12 -38.55 26.78 -5.12
C GLN A 12 -38.88 25.82 -3.96
N HIS A 13 -38.64 24.52 -4.12
CA HIS A 13 -38.82 23.54 -3.04
C HIS A 13 -37.71 23.61 -1.98
N ALA A 14 -36.52 24.10 -2.32
CA ALA A 14 -35.43 24.29 -1.38
C ALA A 14 -35.59 25.56 -0.52
N GLU A 15 -36.16 26.63 -1.09
CA GLU A 15 -36.47 27.88 -0.37
C GLU A 15 -37.64 27.68 0.63
N MET A 16 -38.68 26.93 0.26
CA MET A 16 -39.80 26.63 1.18
C MET A 16 -39.41 25.78 2.41
N VAL A 17 -38.37 24.96 2.29
CA VAL A 17 -37.90 24.10 3.41
C VAL A 17 -36.98 24.88 4.36
N ALA A 18 -36.30 25.91 3.87
CA ALA A 18 -35.48 26.80 4.68
C ALA A 18 -36.33 27.73 5.57
N ASP A 19 -37.40 28.32 5.02
CA ASP A 19 -38.31 29.21 5.77
C ASP A 19 -39.13 28.46 6.84
N GLY A 20 -39.37 27.15 6.65
CA GLY A 20 -40.07 26.30 7.63
C GLY A 20 -39.23 25.93 8.86
N ALA A 21 -37.90 26.06 8.80
CA ALA A 21 -36.99 25.68 9.88
C ALA A 21 -36.69 26.83 10.85
N GLU A 22 -36.77 28.10 10.40
CA GLU A 22 -36.55 29.27 11.26
C GLU A 22 -37.75 29.63 12.14
N ALA A 23 -38.95 29.11 11.87
CA ALA A 23 -40.17 29.40 12.64
C ALA A 23 -40.40 28.51 13.88
N ARG A 24 -39.49 27.58 14.23
CA ARG A 24 -39.70 26.59 15.33
C ARG A 24 -38.77 26.70 16.55
N MET A 25 -37.94 27.74 16.66
CA MET A 25 -36.98 27.89 17.77
C MET A 25 -37.10 29.26 18.47
N ALA A 26 -38.32 29.70 18.80
CA ALA A 26 -38.55 30.83 19.68
C ALA A 26 -39.68 30.52 20.67
N GLY A 27 -39.33 30.21 21.93
CA GLY A 27 -40.31 30.03 23.01
C GLY A 27 -39.70 29.58 24.34
N THR A 28 -39.39 30.56 25.21
CA THR A 28 -39.29 30.48 26.69
C THR A 28 -38.06 29.74 27.29
N ALA A 29 -37.38 30.18 28.36
CA ALA A 29 -37.36 31.40 29.16
C ALA A 29 -36.11 31.39 30.09
N LYS A 30 -35.53 32.58 30.31
CA LYS A 30 -34.86 33.14 31.52
C LYS A 30 -34.04 32.22 32.46
N ALA A 31 -32.75 32.53 32.63
CA ALA A 31 -32.22 33.29 33.79
C ALA A 31 -30.68 33.39 33.75
N ASP A 32 -30.18 34.62 33.85
CA ASP A 32 -28.77 35.03 34.08
C ASP A 32 -28.58 35.27 35.60
N PRO A 33 -27.35 35.30 36.19
CA PRO A 33 -26.30 36.23 35.75
C PRO A 33 -24.80 35.82 35.86
N LYS A 34 -24.03 36.42 34.95
CA LYS A 34 -22.67 37.03 35.08
C LYS A 34 -21.47 36.18 35.49
N VAL A 35 -20.50 36.05 34.56
CA VAL A 35 -19.07 36.39 34.76
C VAL A 35 -18.47 36.89 33.42
N ASP A 36 -17.60 37.90 33.53
CA ASP A 36 -17.00 38.79 32.52
C ASP A 36 -16.38 38.18 31.25
N GLU A 37 -16.63 38.91 30.15
CA GLU A 37 -15.91 38.84 28.88
C GLU A 37 -14.59 39.62 28.96
N ASP A 38 -13.51 39.03 28.46
CA ASP A 38 -12.45 39.79 27.80
C ASP A 38 -12.01 39.07 26.51
N ALA A 39 -11.94 39.86 25.45
CA ALA A 39 -12.08 39.49 24.05
C ALA A 39 -10.78 39.06 23.35
N VAL A 40 -10.91 38.31 22.24
CA VAL A 40 -10.33 38.58 20.88
C VAL A 40 -10.66 37.39 19.93
N PRO A 41 -10.94 37.62 18.63
CA PRO A 41 -12.05 36.97 17.93
C PRO A 41 -11.69 35.88 16.90
N ALA A 42 -12.59 34.90 16.79
CA ALA A 42 -12.70 33.97 15.69
C ALA A 42 -13.34 34.63 14.45
N LYS A 43 -12.61 34.70 13.33
CA LYS A 43 -13.19 34.95 11.99
C LYS A 43 -12.41 34.19 10.92
N VAL A 44 -12.87 32.99 10.57
CA VAL A 44 -12.83 32.47 9.19
C VAL A 44 -14.12 31.68 8.95
N ALA A 45 -15.21 32.41 8.69
CA ALA A 45 -16.39 31.82 8.08
C ALA A 45 -16.13 31.70 6.57
N ALA A 46 -16.33 30.48 6.05
CA ALA A 46 -16.23 30.13 4.65
C ALA A 46 -17.11 31.05 3.78
N ARG A 47 -16.54 31.61 2.71
CA ARG A 47 -17.31 32.24 1.64
C ARG A 47 -17.68 31.16 0.60
N PRO A 48 -18.95 31.06 0.17
CA PRO A 48 -19.35 30.16 -0.91
C PRO A 48 -18.77 30.62 -2.26
N TRP A 49 -18.36 29.64 -3.06
CA TRP A 49 -17.73 29.75 -4.38
C TRP A 49 -18.56 30.50 -5.46
N ALA A 50 -19.85 30.76 -5.21
CA ALA A 50 -20.81 31.24 -6.22
C ALA A 50 -20.75 32.75 -6.58
N LYS A 51 -19.81 33.54 -6.03
CA LYS A 51 -19.70 34.99 -6.34
C LYS A 51 -18.48 35.40 -7.17
N MET A 52 -17.70 34.45 -7.70
CA MET A 52 -16.52 34.75 -8.53
C MET A 52 -16.76 34.71 -10.06
N GLU A 53 -17.89 34.20 -10.54
CA GLU A 53 -18.15 34.09 -11.99
C GLU A 53 -18.76 35.33 -12.66
N ALA A 54 -19.00 36.41 -11.91
CA ALA A 54 -19.71 37.59 -12.41
C ALA A 54 -18.95 38.91 -12.21
N MET A 55 -17.69 39.03 -12.66
CA MET A 55 -17.07 40.35 -12.91
C MET A 55 -16.04 40.30 -14.06
N PRO A 56 -16.03 41.28 -14.98
CA PRO A 56 -15.09 41.34 -16.10
C PRO A 56 -13.67 41.73 -15.63
N PRO A 57 -12.61 41.25 -16.31
CA PRO A 57 -11.23 41.46 -15.86
C PRO A 57 -10.76 42.88 -16.21
N GLY A 58 -10.31 43.67 -15.22
CA GLY A 58 -9.54 44.89 -15.53
C GLY A 58 -9.48 46.06 -14.55
N SER A 59 -10.12 46.04 -13.36
CA SER A 59 -10.08 47.22 -12.48
C SER A 59 -9.77 46.93 -11.01
N TRP A 60 -8.49 46.87 -10.67
CA TRP A 60 -8.03 47.13 -9.30
C TRP A 60 -6.80 48.04 -9.30
N LYS A 61 -6.99 49.28 -8.84
CA LYS A 61 -5.90 50.24 -8.56
C LYS A 61 -5.07 49.74 -7.37
N ARG A 62 -3.74 49.81 -7.49
CA ARG A 62 -2.78 49.44 -6.43
C ARG A 62 -2.65 50.55 -5.39
N SER A 63 -2.67 50.17 -4.11
CA SER A 63 -2.05 50.95 -3.02
C SER A 63 -0.53 50.64 -2.96
N PRO A 64 0.36 51.62 -2.80
CA PRO A 64 1.81 51.41 -2.87
C PRO A 64 2.38 50.93 -1.52
N GLY A 65 3.25 49.90 -1.52
CA GLY A 65 4.04 49.57 -0.32
C GLY A 65 4.50 48.13 -0.07
N ARG A 66 4.45 47.18 -1.03
CA ARG A 66 5.06 45.84 -0.84
C ARG A 66 5.83 45.36 -2.08
N PRO A 67 7.00 44.69 -1.91
CA PRO A 67 7.76 44.13 -3.02
C PRO A 67 7.01 42.95 -3.67
N PRO A 68 7.22 42.67 -4.97
CA PRO A 68 6.36 41.79 -5.74
C PRO A 68 6.60 40.31 -5.40
N LYS A 69 5.52 39.59 -5.07
CA LYS A 69 5.49 38.12 -5.17
C LYS A 69 5.42 37.76 -6.66
N ARG A 70 6.32 36.90 -7.14
CA ARG A 70 6.22 36.29 -8.47
C ARG A 70 4.88 35.54 -8.57
N GLN A 71 4.05 35.95 -9.52
CA GLN A 71 2.86 35.22 -9.97
C GLN A 71 3.29 33.99 -10.76
N LEU A 72 2.70 32.83 -10.48
CA LEU A 72 2.66 31.70 -11.42
C LEU A 72 1.29 31.74 -12.10
N PRO A 73 1.19 31.73 -13.44
CA PRO A 73 -0.09 31.69 -14.15
C PRO A 73 -0.73 30.31 -14.00
N GLY A 74 -2.04 30.29 -13.79
CA GLY A 74 -2.85 29.08 -13.90
C GLY A 74 -3.31 28.91 -15.34
N ASP A 75 -2.72 27.94 -16.02
CA ASP A 75 -3.21 27.32 -17.25
C ASP A 75 -2.85 25.82 -17.20
N ILE A 76 -3.62 24.99 -17.91
CA ILE A 76 -3.51 23.52 -17.93
C ILE A 76 -2.08 23.12 -18.34
N VAL A 77 -1.36 22.46 -17.43
CA VAL A 77 0.06 22.12 -17.59
C VAL A 77 0.23 20.92 -18.51
N ASP A 78 0.91 21.13 -19.63
CA ASP A 78 1.34 20.09 -20.58
C ASP A 78 2.35 19.11 -19.95
N ARG A 79 2.44 17.89 -20.49
CA ARG A 79 3.35 16.80 -20.07
C ARG A 79 4.81 17.26 -20.01
N ASP A 80 5.23 18.12 -20.92
CA ASP A 80 6.61 18.62 -20.99
C ASP A 80 6.90 19.71 -19.93
N GLN A 81 5.88 20.49 -19.52
CA GLN A 81 5.99 21.41 -18.39
C GLN A 81 5.99 20.70 -17.02
N ARG A 82 5.36 19.51 -16.89
CA ARG A 82 5.48 18.68 -15.67
C ARG A 82 6.90 18.21 -15.42
N SER A 83 7.65 17.87 -16.48
CA SER A 83 9.08 17.53 -16.36
C SER A 83 9.91 18.74 -15.93
N GLU A 84 9.62 19.94 -16.43
CA GLU A 84 10.32 21.17 -16.04
C GLU A 84 9.97 21.61 -14.61
N THR A 85 8.71 21.46 -14.16
CA THR A 85 8.31 21.79 -12.77
C THR A 85 8.83 20.79 -11.74
N LEU A 86 8.92 19.50 -12.08
CA LEU A 86 9.61 18.51 -11.24
C LEU A 86 11.13 18.74 -11.25
N ALA A 87 11.73 19.06 -12.40
CA ALA A 87 13.15 19.42 -12.47
C ALA A 87 13.46 20.70 -11.67
N GLU A 88 12.58 21.71 -11.71
CA GLU A 88 12.67 22.90 -10.86
C GLU A 88 12.45 22.59 -9.38
N TYR A 89 11.54 21.68 -9.03
CA TYR A 89 11.33 21.21 -7.67
C TYR A 89 12.58 20.47 -7.16
N PHE A 90 13.16 19.58 -7.96
CA PHE A 90 14.43 18.90 -7.64
C PHE A 90 15.64 19.85 -7.65
N ALA A 91 15.63 20.90 -8.46
CA ALA A 91 16.65 21.96 -8.45
C ALA A 91 16.54 22.85 -7.20
N LYS A 92 15.32 23.14 -6.73
CA LYS A 92 15.05 23.88 -5.48
C LYS A 92 15.28 23.03 -4.23
N VAL A 93 15.20 21.70 -4.34
CA VAL A 93 15.46 20.72 -3.27
C VAL A 93 16.90 20.17 -3.37
N GLN A 94 17.81 20.83 -4.11
CA GLN A 94 19.24 20.52 -4.06
C GLN A 94 19.77 20.72 -2.63
N TRP A 95 19.86 19.63 -1.87
CA TRP A 95 20.92 19.51 -0.88
C TRP A 95 22.24 19.74 -1.64
N PRO A 96 23.07 20.71 -1.27
CA PRO A 96 24.40 20.82 -1.84
C PRO A 96 25.20 19.61 -1.32
N VAL A 97 25.16 18.51 -2.08
CA VAL A 97 26.16 17.45 -1.97
C VAL A 97 27.43 18.05 -2.57
N ARG A 98 28.21 18.74 -1.75
CA ARG A 98 29.62 18.94 -2.09
C ARG A 98 30.26 17.54 -2.07
N PRO A 99 30.88 17.08 -3.17
CA PRO A 99 31.70 15.89 -3.10
C PRO A 99 32.89 16.23 -2.22
N VAL A 100 32.87 15.78 -0.96
CA VAL A 100 34.08 15.71 -0.16
C VAL A 100 34.80 14.44 -0.64
N THR A 101 35.50 14.55 -1.76
CA THR A 101 36.62 13.65 -2.05
C THR A 101 37.76 14.04 -1.11
N CYS A 102 37.64 13.73 0.18
CA CYS A 102 38.84 13.54 0.98
C CYS A 102 39.21 12.07 0.78
N ALA A 103 40.26 11.85 0.01
CA ALA A 103 40.96 10.58 0.01
C ALA A 103 41.48 10.39 1.43
N ILE A 104 40.79 9.59 2.24
CA ILE A 104 41.40 9.02 3.43
C ILE A 104 42.47 8.06 2.90
N ARG A 105 43.70 8.56 2.78
CA ARG A 105 44.85 7.68 2.64
C ARG A 105 44.81 6.78 3.88
N HIS A 106 44.80 5.47 3.65
CA HIS A 106 45.02 4.46 4.68
C HIS A 106 46.47 4.60 5.18
N GLU A 107 46.74 5.62 5.98
CA GLU A 107 47.88 5.59 6.88
C GLU A 107 47.42 4.88 8.16
N PRO A 108 48.21 3.91 8.67
CA PRO A 108 47.89 3.25 9.91
C PRO A 108 47.78 4.31 11.01
N VAL A 109 46.62 4.37 11.65
CA VAL A 109 46.44 5.11 12.89
C VAL A 109 47.42 4.50 13.88
N GLY A 110 48.53 5.19 14.14
CA GLY A 110 49.44 4.83 15.23
C GLY A 110 48.64 4.72 16.53
N ASP A 111 49.05 3.81 17.41
CA ASP A 111 48.34 3.52 18.65
C ASP A 111 47.96 4.82 19.38
N PRO A 112 46.72 4.96 19.87
CA PRO A 112 46.36 6.11 20.66
C PRO A 112 47.30 6.19 21.87
N PRO A 113 47.74 7.40 22.27
CA PRO A 113 48.57 7.54 23.46
C PRO A 113 47.84 6.90 24.65
N PRO A 114 48.56 6.27 25.59
CA PRO A 114 47.95 5.65 26.75
C PRO A 114 47.16 6.73 27.49
N VAL A 115 45.84 6.57 27.52
CA VAL A 115 44.95 7.43 28.27
C VAL A 115 44.98 6.87 29.68
N ASP A 116 45.71 7.52 30.58
CA ASP A 116 45.63 7.26 32.02
C ASP A 116 44.16 7.25 32.43
N GLU A 117 43.73 6.22 33.16
CA GLU A 117 42.38 6.06 33.71
C GLU A 117 42.09 7.07 34.85
N GLY A 118 42.41 8.34 34.63
CA GLY A 118 41.93 9.46 35.42
C GLY A 118 40.48 9.75 35.07
N SER A 119 39.63 9.94 36.09
CA SER A 119 38.20 10.23 35.95
C SER A 119 37.95 11.52 35.14
N PHE A 120 37.84 11.40 33.81
CA PHE A 120 37.41 12.52 32.96
C PHE A 120 35.93 12.80 33.21
N SER A 121 35.60 14.03 33.61
CA SER A 121 34.21 14.47 33.63
C SER A 121 33.64 14.45 32.21
N THR A 122 32.37 14.09 32.06
CA THR A 122 31.69 14.02 30.75
C THR A 122 31.84 15.31 29.93
N GLY A 123 31.94 16.48 30.58
CA GLY A 123 32.20 17.76 29.93
C GLY A 123 33.62 17.92 29.39
N ALA A 124 34.64 17.29 30.00
CA ALA A 124 35.99 17.26 29.45
C ALA A 124 36.05 16.46 28.14
N ILE A 125 35.34 15.33 28.06
CA ILE A 125 35.26 14.49 26.84
C ILE A 125 34.57 15.24 25.70
N VAL A 126 33.47 15.95 25.97
CA VAL A 126 32.74 16.70 24.94
C VAL A 126 33.53 17.92 24.46
N ARG A 127 34.22 18.64 25.35
CA ARG A 127 35.10 19.76 24.96
C ARG A 127 36.32 19.26 24.19
N ALA A 128 36.97 18.20 24.65
CA ALA A 128 38.10 17.59 23.96
C ALA A 128 37.70 17.07 22.58
N GLY A 129 36.54 16.39 22.44
CA GLY A 129 36.05 15.94 21.14
C GLY A 129 35.74 17.09 20.17
N LYS A 130 35.17 18.21 20.67
CA LYS A 130 34.91 19.40 19.86
C LYS A 130 36.18 20.12 19.45
N GLN A 131 37.11 20.31 20.38
CA GLN A 131 38.40 20.94 20.13
C GLN A 131 39.21 20.09 19.15
N LEU A 132 39.20 18.77 19.30
CA LEU A 132 39.82 17.84 18.36
C LEU A 132 39.16 17.90 16.96
N CYS A 133 37.82 18.01 16.86
CA CYS A 133 37.13 18.19 15.58
C CYS A 133 37.41 19.55 14.92
N LEU A 134 37.52 20.61 15.71
CA LEU A 134 37.84 21.94 15.19
C LEU A 134 39.32 22.00 14.74
N ASP A 135 40.23 21.50 15.56
CA ASP A 135 41.67 21.58 15.33
C ASP A 135 42.15 20.60 14.26
N ARG A 136 41.56 19.40 14.17
CA ARG A 136 41.97 18.39 13.17
C ARG A 136 41.13 18.38 11.90
N ALA A 137 39.85 18.74 11.97
CA ALA A 137 38.94 18.66 10.82
C ALA A 137 38.37 20.02 10.38
N GLY A 138 38.61 21.11 11.12
CA GLY A 138 38.08 22.44 10.80
C GLY A 138 36.55 22.55 10.91
N VAL A 139 35.89 21.65 11.66
CA VAL A 139 34.42 21.59 11.75
C VAL A 139 33.95 22.02 13.14
N ALA A 140 33.13 23.09 13.18
CA ALA A 140 32.49 23.58 14.40
C ALA A 140 31.15 22.88 14.68
N ALA A 141 30.84 22.66 15.96
CA ALA A 141 29.57 22.06 16.39
C ALA A 141 28.40 23.08 16.33
N ASN A 142 27.26 22.66 15.80
CA ASN A 142 26.03 23.46 15.84
C ASN A 142 25.34 23.30 17.20
N LEU A 143 25.52 24.27 18.10
CA LEU A 143 24.95 24.23 19.45
C LEU A 143 23.41 24.25 19.45
N GLY A 144 22.78 24.87 18.46
CA GLY A 144 21.32 24.88 18.31
C GLY A 144 20.73 23.48 18.10
N LYS A 145 21.48 22.57 17.46
CA LYS A 145 21.10 21.17 17.23
C LYS A 145 21.74 20.17 18.20
N THR A 146 22.78 20.57 18.92
CA THR A 146 23.50 19.68 19.85
C THR A 146 22.63 19.40 21.07
N ARG A 147 22.47 18.14 21.42
CA ARG A 147 21.77 17.70 22.64
C ARG A 147 22.62 16.67 23.38
N VAL A 148 22.61 16.75 24.70
CA VAL A 148 23.28 15.83 25.62
C VAL A 148 22.24 15.36 26.63
N TYR A 149 22.12 14.05 26.74
CA TYR A 149 21.14 13.36 27.57
C TYR A 149 21.84 12.32 28.43
N ASN A 150 21.43 12.21 29.70
CA ASN A 150 21.69 11.03 30.51
C ASN A 150 20.37 10.42 30.95
N ARG A 151 20.39 9.12 31.26
CA ARG A 151 19.20 8.42 31.75
C ARG A 151 18.89 8.72 33.21
N ALA A 152 19.91 8.97 34.02
CA ALA A 152 19.77 9.21 35.46
C ALA A 152 19.09 10.56 35.78
N GLY A 153 19.00 11.46 34.80
CA GLY A 153 18.60 12.85 35.00
C GLY A 153 19.64 13.65 35.77
N GLY A 154 19.21 14.79 36.31
CA GLY A 154 20.00 15.67 37.17
C GLY A 154 20.53 16.93 36.48
N PRO A 155 21.20 17.82 37.23
CA PRO A 155 21.77 19.05 36.68
C PRO A 155 22.85 18.75 35.65
N ALA A 156 23.08 19.70 34.75
CA ALA A 156 24.11 19.57 33.72
C ALA A 156 25.49 19.38 34.36
N PRO A 157 26.26 18.35 33.97
CA PRO A 157 27.64 18.20 34.43
C PRO A 157 28.49 19.41 34.08
N ALA A 158 29.52 19.68 34.88
CA ALA A 158 30.51 20.71 34.59
C ALA A 158 31.08 20.51 33.17
N GLY A 159 31.12 21.59 32.38
CA GLY A 159 31.50 21.58 30.97
C GLY A 159 30.41 21.25 29.94
N ILE A 160 29.28 20.67 30.35
CA ILE A 160 28.07 20.67 29.52
C ILE A 160 27.23 21.91 29.80
N ALA A 161 27.15 22.33 31.06
CA ALA A 161 26.47 23.57 31.46
C ALA A 161 26.97 24.80 30.68
N GLU A 162 28.28 24.86 30.43
CA GLU A 162 28.94 25.95 29.69
C GLU A 162 28.58 25.99 28.19
N LEU A 163 27.98 24.93 27.64
CA LEU A 163 27.62 24.84 26.23
C LEU A 163 26.25 25.47 25.91
N GLY A 164 25.55 25.95 26.94
CA GLY A 164 24.22 26.55 26.87
C GLY A 164 23.11 25.64 27.39
N GLU A 165 22.10 26.25 28.01
CA GLU A 165 20.99 25.54 28.68
C GLU A 165 20.23 24.59 27.74
N ALA A 166 20.09 24.96 26.46
CA ALA A 166 19.40 24.14 25.45
C ALA A 166 20.17 22.86 25.04
N VAL A 167 21.45 22.72 25.43
CA VAL A 167 22.26 21.54 25.09
C VAL A 167 21.99 20.39 26.06
N TRP A 168 21.78 20.67 27.35
CA TRP A 168 21.48 19.65 28.34
C TRP A 168 19.98 19.38 28.43
N THR A 169 19.57 18.12 28.30
CA THR A 169 18.15 17.75 28.43
C THR A 169 17.84 16.88 29.64
N GLY A 170 18.85 16.48 30.43
CA GLY A 170 18.67 15.55 31.56
C GLY A 170 17.89 16.10 32.76
N ASN A 171 17.85 17.43 32.96
CA ASN A 171 16.99 18.08 33.97
C ASN A 171 15.69 18.65 33.40
N ALA A 172 15.44 18.48 32.09
CA ALA A 172 14.19 18.96 31.49
C ALA A 172 12.98 18.22 32.12
N PRO A 173 11.77 18.82 32.04
CA PRO A 173 10.53 18.12 32.34
C PRO A 173 10.48 16.78 31.59
N GLU A 174 9.83 15.77 32.16
CA GLU A 174 9.86 14.41 31.61
C GLU A 174 9.46 14.32 30.13
N ALA A 175 8.50 15.13 29.68
CA ALA A 175 8.06 15.21 28.29
C ALA A 175 9.05 15.90 27.33
N ALA A 176 10.09 16.56 27.87
CA ALA A 176 11.17 17.23 27.14
C ALA A 176 12.55 16.57 27.39
N ARG A 177 12.61 15.55 28.27
CA ARG A 177 13.84 14.88 28.71
C ARG A 177 14.30 13.82 27.72
N GLY A 178 14.87 14.27 26.61
CA GLY A 178 15.39 13.40 25.56
C GLY A 178 16.00 14.17 24.41
N PHE A 179 16.21 13.48 23.30
CA PHE A 179 16.64 14.07 22.02
C PHE A 179 16.16 13.22 20.85
N LEU A 180 16.28 13.77 19.63
CA LEU A 180 15.98 13.04 18.39
C LEU A 180 17.28 12.59 17.72
N ALA A 181 17.37 11.30 17.43
CA ALA A 181 18.43 10.72 16.63
C ALA A 181 17.84 10.17 15.33
N LEU A 182 18.12 10.80 14.19
CA LEU A 182 17.63 10.37 12.87
C LEU A 182 16.09 10.19 12.79
N GLY A 183 15.33 10.97 13.57
CA GLY A 183 13.86 10.85 13.66
C GLY A 183 13.37 9.95 14.80
N THR A 184 14.24 9.20 15.45
CA THR A 184 13.91 8.36 16.60
C THR A 184 14.00 9.15 17.90
N PRO A 185 12.93 9.23 18.72
CA PRO A 185 13.00 9.84 20.05
C PRO A 185 13.72 8.91 21.03
N ILE A 186 14.78 9.42 21.66
CA ILE A 186 15.55 8.74 22.70
C ILE A 186 15.48 9.59 23.96
N GLY A 187 14.99 9.02 25.05
CA GLY A 187 14.83 9.78 26.29
C GLY A 187 13.98 9.07 27.33
N HIS A 188 13.42 9.88 28.23
CA HIS A 188 12.40 9.47 29.16
C HIS A 188 11.16 8.93 28.42
N PRO A 189 10.41 7.93 28.94
CA PRO A 189 9.20 7.43 28.30
C PRO A 189 8.18 8.52 27.96
N ALA A 190 7.99 9.51 28.82
CA ALA A 190 7.12 10.66 28.55
C ALA A 190 7.57 11.53 27.37
N TYR A 191 8.89 11.66 27.14
CA TYR A 191 9.44 12.34 25.97
C TYR A 191 9.12 11.57 24.68
N VAL A 192 9.29 10.23 24.72
CA VAL A 192 8.94 9.36 23.59
C VAL A 192 7.45 9.48 23.27
N ALA A 193 6.58 9.37 24.28
CA ALA A 193 5.13 9.50 24.12
C ALA A 193 4.74 10.87 23.51
N SER A 194 5.26 11.97 24.07
CA SER A 194 5.02 13.32 23.55
C SER A 194 5.41 13.47 22.08
N HIS A 195 6.56 12.89 21.70
CA HIS A 195 7.01 12.92 20.31
C HIS A 195 6.12 12.09 19.39
N THR A 196 5.76 10.87 19.80
CA THR A 196 4.88 10.02 18.99
C THR A 196 3.48 10.60 18.84
N ASP A 197 2.95 11.27 19.87
CA ASP A 197 1.66 11.96 19.81
C ASP A 197 1.70 13.16 18.85
N ALA A 198 2.80 13.93 18.89
CA ALA A 198 3.01 15.03 17.94
C ALA A 198 3.08 14.51 16.50
N ARG A 199 3.76 13.37 16.29
CA ARG A 199 3.85 12.74 14.98
C ARG A 199 2.49 12.25 14.48
N LEU A 200 1.70 11.62 15.34
CA LEU A 200 0.36 11.17 15.00
C LEU A 200 -0.56 12.34 14.59
N ARG A 201 -0.50 13.47 15.30
CA ARG A 201 -1.24 14.69 14.93
C ARG A 201 -0.84 15.24 13.57
N GLU A 202 0.43 15.15 13.20
CA GLU A 202 0.92 15.57 11.88
C GLU A 202 0.41 14.62 10.78
N GLU A 203 0.45 13.31 11.03
CA GLU A 203 -0.05 12.30 10.10
C GLU A 203 -1.56 12.42 9.86
N ALA A 204 -2.33 12.73 10.91
CA ALA A 204 -3.77 12.94 10.82
C ALA A 204 -4.17 14.06 9.85
N ARG A 205 -3.34 15.09 9.66
CA ARG A 205 -3.63 16.19 8.72
C ARG A 205 -3.72 15.69 7.27
N LEU A 206 -2.76 14.86 6.84
CA LEU A 206 -2.81 14.26 5.52
C LEU A 206 -4.05 13.38 5.37
N LEU A 207 -4.35 12.55 6.37
CA LEU A 207 -5.47 11.61 6.34
C LEU A 207 -6.83 12.32 6.22
N GLN A 208 -6.97 13.50 6.84
CA GLN A 208 -8.18 14.34 6.74
C GLN A 208 -8.37 14.96 5.34
N GLU A 209 -7.29 15.14 4.57
CA GLU A 209 -7.35 15.72 3.22
C GLU A 209 -7.67 14.68 2.14
N LEU A 210 -7.36 13.39 2.35
CA LEU A 210 -7.55 12.35 1.33
C LEU A 210 -9.00 12.17 0.85
N PRO A 211 -10.03 12.20 1.73
CA PRO A 211 -11.42 12.09 1.30
C PRO A 211 -11.91 13.26 0.42
N LEU A 212 -11.18 14.38 0.40
CA LEU A 212 -11.51 15.54 -0.44
C LEU A 212 -11.09 15.36 -1.90
N LEU A 213 -10.29 14.33 -2.21
CA LEU A 213 -9.85 14.05 -3.57
C LEU A 213 -11.00 13.44 -4.40
N PRO A 214 -11.24 13.92 -5.63
CA PRO A 214 -12.34 13.42 -6.46
C PRO A 214 -12.07 12.02 -7.03
N ASP A 215 -10.80 11.62 -7.16
CA ASP A 215 -10.41 10.31 -7.70
C ASP A 215 -10.11 9.32 -6.57
N LEU A 216 -11.02 8.37 -6.38
CA LEU A 216 -10.92 7.37 -5.32
C LEU A 216 -9.72 6.43 -5.49
N GLN A 217 -9.32 6.12 -6.73
CA GLN A 217 -8.15 5.26 -6.96
C GLN A 217 -6.87 5.97 -6.52
N CYS A 218 -6.71 7.26 -6.82
CA CYS A 218 -5.57 8.07 -6.41
C CYS A 218 -5.56 8.31 -4.89
N ALA A 219 -6.71 8.65 -4.30
CA ALA A 219 -6.84 8.80 -2.86
C ALA A 219 -6.43 7.51 -2.12
N TRP A 220 -6.91 6.35 -2.61
CA TRP A 220 -6.51 5.04 -2.12
C TRP A 220 -5.01 4.79 -2.23
N LEU A 221 -4.39 5.10 -3.39
CA LEU A 221 -2.95 4.89 -3.58
C LEU A 221 -2.11 5.76 -2.63
N ILE A 222 -2.51 7.00 -2.38
CA ILE A 222 -1.85 7.88 -1.41
C ILE A 222 -2.01 7.32 0.01
N LEU A 223 -3.20 6.85 0.37
CA LEU A 223 -3.44 6.18 1.66
C LEU A 223 -2.52 4.96 1.82
N ALA A 224 -2.54 4.04 0.86
CA ALA A 224 -1.89 2.74 0.94
C ALA A 224 -0.37 2.79 0.76
N MET A 225 0.15 3.69 -0.10
CA MET A 225 1.57 3.75 -0.44
C MET A 225 2.33 4.90 0.26
N CYS A 226 1.62 5.90 0.80
CA CYS A 226 2.27 7.07 1.39
C CYS A 226 1.86 7.35 2.84
N ALA A 227 0.59 7.19 3.22
CA ALA A 227 0.13 7.51 4.57
C ALA A 227 0.32 6.32 5.53
N ALA A 228 -0.21 5.13 5.19
CA ALA A 228 -0.10 3.94 6.04
C ALA A 228 1.36 3.48 6.29
N PRO A 229 2.30 3.57 5.33
CA PRO A 229 3.69 3.18 5.60
C PRO A 229 4.46 4.12 6.53
N ARG A 230 3.89 5.26 6.97
CA ARG A 230 4.61 6.25 7.81
C ARG A 230 4.98 5.69 9.19
N ALA A 231 4.20 4.75 9.72
CA ALA A 231 4.47 4.12 11.00
C ALA A 231 5.80 3.34 11.03
N ASP A 232 6.22 2.83 9.87
CA ASP A 232 7.32 1.87 9.76
C ASP A 232 8.64 2.32 10.40
N HIS A 233 8.97 3.62 10.31
CA HIS A 233 10.19 4.14 10.92
C HIS A 233 10.14 3.96 12.43
N LEU A 234 9.08 4.46 13.07
CA LEU A 234 8.94 4.40 14.53
C LEU A 234 8.81 2.97 15.04
N LEU A 235 8.08 2.10 14.34
CA LEU A 235 7.95 0.68 14.70
C LEU A 235 9.30 -0.07 14.66
N ARG A 236 10.23 0.35 13.78
CA ARG A 236 11.57 -0.24 13.70
C ARG A 236 12.52 0.30 14.76
N THR A 237 12.33 1.54 15.21
CA THR A 237 13.31 2.22 16.06
C THR A 237 12.91 2.30 17.53
N LEU A 238 11.64 2.07 17.85
CA LEU A 238 11.14 2.08 19.22
C LEU A 238 10.75 0.67 19.68
N PRO A 239 11.05 0.31 20.95
CA PRO A 239 10.51 -0.89 21.57
C PRO A 239 8.97 -0.96 21.42
N PRO A 240 8.38 -2.14 21.16
CA PRO A 240 6.94 -2.29 20.96
C PRO A 240 6.11 -1.63 22.06
N ASP A 241 6.49 -1.79 23.33
CA ASP A 241 5.80 -1.19 24.49
C ASP A 241 5.78 0.34 24.45
N LEU A 242 6.86 0.97 23.98
CA LEU A 242 6.95 2.43 23.85
C LEU A 242 6.21 2.96 22.60
N SER A 243 6.10 2.15 21.55
CA SER A 243 5.36 2.49 20.33
C SER A 243 3.87 2.14 20.38
N ALA A 244 3.38 1.44 21.41
CA ALA A 244 2.06 0.80 21.42
C ALA A 244 0.91 1.80 21.23
N SER A 245 0.93 2.93 21.94
CA SER A 245 -0.09 3.98 21.79
C SER A 245 -0.10 4.59 20.39
N TYR A 246 1.10 4.83 19.84
CA TYR A 246 1.26 5.33 18.47
C TYR A 246 0.74 4.36 17.42
N ALA A 247 1.10 3.07 17.54
CA ALA A 247 0.69 2.04 16.59
C ALA A 247 -0.85 1.91 16.55
N ARG A 248 -1.52 1.90 17.71
CA ARG A 248 -2.98 1.89 17.79
C ARG A 248 -3.61 3.15 17.20
N GLY A 249 -3.13 4.33 17.61
CA GLY A 249 -3.64 5.60 17.09
C GLY A 249 -3.43 5.76 15.59
N HIS A 250 -2.34 5.24 15.04
CA HIS A 250 -2.08 5.19 13.61
C HIS A 250 -3.08 4.26 12.89
N ASP A 251 -3.29 3.05 13.41
CA ASP A 251 -4.28 2.10 12.86
C ASP A 251 -5.70 2.67 12.91
N ASP A 252 -6.07 3.38 13.98
CA ASP A 252 -7.35 4.08 14.12
C ASP A 252 -7.50 5.20 13.09
N ALA A 253 -6.48 6.04 12.91
CA ALA A 253 -6.51 7.15 11.97
C ALA A 253 -6.58 6.69 10.50
N VAL A 254 -5.81 5.65 10.15
CA VAL A 254 -5.86 5.02 8.81
C VAL A 254 -7.22 4.39 8.55
N TRP A 255 -7.79 3.71 9.54
CA TRP A 255 -9.14 3.15 9.45
C TRP A 255 -10.20 4.24 9.27
N GLN A 256 -10.12 5.33 10.03
CA GLN A 256 -11.04 6.46 9.90
C GLN A 256 -11.00 7.06 8.49
N CYS A 257 -9.80 7.32 7.96
CA CYS A 257 -9.65 7.81 6.59
C CYS A 257 -10.26 6.85 5.56
N LEU A 258 -10.06 5.54 5.70
CA LEU A 258 -10.68 4.57 4.81
C LEU A 258 -12.22 4.60 4.91
N ARG A 259 -12.79 4.73 6.11
CA ARG A 259 -14.24 4.86 6.28
C ARG A 259 -14.78 6.09 5.56
N ASP A 260 -14.11 7.23 5.70
CA ASP A 260 -14.50 8.48 5.04
C ASP A 260 -14.46 8.31 3.51
N LEU A 261 -13.43 7.65 2.96
CA LEU A 261 -13.32 7.32 1.54
C LEU A 261 -14.44 6.38 1.04
N LEU A 262 -14.94 5.50 1.91
CA LEU A 262 -16.01 4.55 1.58
C LEU A 262 -17.42 5.08 1.85
N GLY A 263 -17.53 6.27 2.47
CA GLY A 263 -18.78 6.86 2.92
C GLY A 263 -19.43 6.10 4.08
N GLU A 264 -18.64 5.57 5.01
CA GLU A 264 -19.11 4.72 6.13
C GLU A 264 -19.17 5.46 7.48
N PRO A 265 -20.36 5.80 7.98
CA PRO A 265 -20.50 6.72 9.11
C PRO A 265 -20.32 6.10 10.51
N ASP A 266 -20.60 4.81 10.73
CA ASP A 266 -20.64 4.22 12.10
C ASP A 266 -19.76 2.96 12.25
N ASP A 267 -18.80 2.99 13.17
CA ASP A 267 -17.92 1.85 13.50
C ASP A 267 -18.48 0.94 14.59
N ARG A 268 -19.59 1.33 15.22
CA ARG A 268 -20.30 0.49 16.20
C ARG A 268 -21.09 -0.62 15.51
N ASP A 269 -21.26 -0.54 14.18
CA ASP A 269 -21.80 -1.62 13.38
C ASP A 269 -20.82 -2.82 13.38
N PRO A 270 -21.24 -4.02 13.83
CA PRO A 270 -20.40 -5.22 13.79
C PRO A 270 -19.84 -5.57 12.41
N GLU A 271 -20.55 -5.25 11.32
CA GLU A 271 -20.06 -5.46 9.95
C GLU A 271 -18.90 -4.52 9.63
N VAL A 272 -18.99 -3.27 10.07
CA VAL A 272 -17.93 -2.25 9.91
C VAL A 272 -16.71 -2.61 10.78
N ALA A 273 -16.92 -3.14 11.99
CA ALA A 273 -15.86 -3.66 12.83
C ALA A 273 -15.15 -4.88 12.19
N ALA A 274 -15.89 -5.79 11.55
CA ALA A 274 -15.31 -6.91 10.81
C ALA A 274 -14.53 -6.43 9.57
N ALA A 275 -15.05 -5.42 8.86
CA ALA A 275 -14.37 -4.77 7.74
C ALA A 275 -13.02 -4.17 8.16
N ARG A 276 -12.91 -3.56 9.35
CA ARG A 276 -11.62 -3.07 9.87
C ARG A 276 -10.57 -4.18 9.93
N ARG A 277 -10.94 -5.35 10.47
CA ARG A 277 -10.03 -6.50 10.60
C ARG A 277 -9.56 -7.03 9.24
N LEU A 278 -10.41 -6.95 8.21
CA LEU A 278 -10.08 -7.29 6.82
C LEU A 278 -9.19 -6.23 6.17
N ALA A 279 -9.49 -4.95 6.35
CA ALA A 279 -8.72 -3.84 5.79
C ALA A 279 -7.26 -3.89 6.22
N LEU A 280 -7.04 -4.17 7.52
CA LEU A 280 -5.72 -4.19 8.15
C LEU A 280 -4.89 -5.46 7.89
N LEU A 281 -5.40 -6.36 7.06
CA LEU A 281 -4.71 -7.59 6.66
C LEU A 281 -3.94 -7.36 5.35
N PRO A 282 -2.74 -7.95 5.16
CA PRO A 282 -2.01 -7.89 3.89
C PRO A 282 -2.87 -8.35 2.70
N ALA A 283 -2.66 -7.73 1.54
CA ALA A 283 -3.40 -8.03 0.32
C ALA A 283 -3.33 -9.52 -0.08
N ARG A 284 -2.16 -10.14 0.03
CA ARG A 284 -1.94 -11.57 -0.25
C ARG A 284 -2.79 -12.48 0.63
N LEU A 285 -3.16 -12.03 1.82
CA LEU A 285 -4.00 -12.76 2.76
C LEU A 285 -5.49 -12.39 2.63
N GLY A 286 -5.85 -11.63 1.59
CA GLY A 286 -7.22 -11.27 1.26
C GLY A 286 -7.69 -9.91 1.76
N GLY A 287 -6.86 -9.19 2.52
CA GLY A 287 -7.17 -7.84 2.99
C GLY A 287 -6.92 -6.74 1.98
N LEU A 288 -6.93 -5.48 2.43
CA LEU A 288 -6.61 -4.31 1.61
C LEU A 288 -5.13 -3.91 1.64
N GLY A 289 -4.33 -4.49 2.54
CA GLY A 289 -2.91 -4.15 2.65
C GLY A 289 -2.62 -2.90 3.49
N LEU A 290 -3.58 -2.37 4.24
CA LEU A 290 -3.34 -1.33 5.24
C LEU A 290 -2.77 -1.95 6.52
N GLN A 291 -1.57 -2.52 6.43
CA GLN A 291 -0.98 -3.37 7.47
C GLN A 291 -1.14 -2.81 8.89
N CYS A 292 -1.74 -3.60 9.78
CA CYS A 292 -1.91 -3.28 11.20
C CYS A 292 -0.55 -3.00 11.87
N ALA A 293 -0.28 -1.74 12.19
CA ALA A 293 0.93 -1.27 12.86
C ALA A 293 1.13 -1.98 14.20
N GLU A 294 0.06 -2.14 15.00
CA GLU A 294 0.14 -2.80 16.30
C GLU A 294 0.57 -4.27 16.16
N ARG A 295 -0.01 -5.00 15.20
CA ARG A 295 0.29 -6.42 14.96
C ARG A 295 1.74 -6.64 14.49
N VAL A 296 2.30 -5.70 13.74
CA VAL A 296 3.63 -5.86 13.12
C VAL A 296 4.75 -5.16 13.87
N ALA A 297 4.45 -4.38 14.91
CA ALA A 297 5.45 -3.68 15.73
C ALA A 297 6.55 -4.63 16.27
N PRO A 298 6.24 -5.82 16.83
CA PRO A 298 7.28 -6.76 17.26
C PRO A 298 8.16 -7.23 16.10
N ALA A 299 7.56 -7.52 14.93
CA ALA A 299 8.29 -7.94 13.74
C ALA A 299 9.23 -6.84 13.22
N ALA A 300 8.77 -5.59 13.21
CA ALA A 300 9.53 -4.44 12.78
C ALA A 300 10.73 -4.18 13.69
N TYR A 301 10.52 -4.18 15.01
CA TYR A 301 11.57 -3.92 15.98
C TYR A 301 12.63 -5.04 16.02
N TRP A 302 12.19 -6.30 16.01
CA TRP A 302 13.11 -7.45 15.94
C TRP A 302 13.97 -7.41 14.67
N ALA A 303 13.33 -7.16 13.52
CA ALA A 303 14.02 -7.10 12.24
C ALA A 303 15.03 -5.95 12.15
N ALA A 304 14.75 -4.80 12.78
CA ALA A 304 15.68 -3.68 12.81
C ALA A 304 17.00 -4.04 13.50
N TRP A 305 16.94 -4.77 14.61
CA TRP A 305 18.13 -5.31 15.27
C TRP A 305 18.83 -6.38 14.43
N ALA A 306 18.06 -7.30 13.82
CA ALA A 306 18.62 -8.32 12.94
C ALA A 306 19.36 -7.73 11.73
N ASP A 307 18.84 -6.66 11.13
CA ASP A 307 19.48 -5.96 10.02
C ASP A 307 20.73 -5.19 10.48
N ALA A 308 20.73 -4.66 11.71
CA ALA A 308 21.83 -3.86 12.26
C ALA A 308 23.04 -4.70 12.74
N LEU A 309 22.81 -5.90 13.29
CA LEU A 309 23.85 -6.74 13.90
C LEU A 309 25.06 -7.02 12.98
N PRO A 310 24.89 -7.46 11.71
CA PRO A 310 26.02 -7.69 10.82
C PRO A 310 26.82 -6.42 10.52
N VAL A 311 26.15 -5.27 10.46
CA VAL A 311 26.80 -3.97 10.23
C VAL A 311 27.59 -3.55 11.47
N LEU A 312 27.01 -3.73 12.66
CA LEU A 312 27.68 -3.49 13.93
C LEU A 312 28.92 -4.38 14.06
N ARG A 313 28.84 -5.67 13.73
CA ARG A 313 29.98 -6.58 13.75
C ARG A 313 31.12 -6.10 12.85
N LEU A 314 30.79 -5.66 11.63
CA LEU A 314 31.78 -5.18 10.67
C LEU A 314 32.47 -3.88 11.11
N ARG A 315 31.75 -2.98 11.80
CA ARG A 315 32.24 -1.63 12.14
C ARG A 315 32.77 -1.51 13.57
N ARG A 316 32.22 -2.28 14.51
CA ARG A 316 32.42 -2.22 15.96
C ARG A 316 32.27 -3.63 16.59
N PRO A 317 33.22 -4.55 16.36
CA PRO A 317 33.07 -5.97 16.70
C PRO A 317 32.82 -6.21 18.20
N GLU A 318 33.51 -5.51 19.10
CA GLU A 318 33.30 -5.65 20.54
C GLU A 318 31.89 -5.21 20.99
N ALA A 319 31.38 -4.11 20.43
CA ALA A 319 30.03 -3.64 20.73
C ALA A 319 28.99 -4.63 20.19
N ALA A 320 29.22 -5.22 19.02
CA ALA A 320 28.37 -6.25 18.46
C ALA A 320 28.35 -7.52 19.32
N ALA A 321 29.51 -7.96 19.84
CA ALA A 321 29.59 -9.11 20.74
C ALA A 321 28.82 -8.87 22.05
N ARG A 322 28.92 -7.68 22.64
CA ARG A 322 28.11 -7.31 23.82
C ARG A 322 26.61 -7.30 23.49
N CYS A 323 26.22 -6.74 22.35
CA CYS A 323 24.82 -6.75 21.92
C CYS A 323 24.30 -8.19 21.72
N LEU A 324 25.12 -9.08 21.13
CA LEU A 324 24.75 -10.48 20.95
C LEU A 324 24.53 -11.18 22.29
N ALA A 325 25.45 -11.01 23.26
CA ALA A 325 25.32 -11.60 24.59
C ALA A 325 24.03 -11.14 25.29
N GLU A 326 23.71 -9.85 25.23
CA GLU A 326 22.47 -9.29 25.78
C GLU A 326 21.22 -9.81 25.06
N LEU A 327 21.25 -9.96 23.73
CA LEU A 327 20.13 -10.53 22.96
C LEU A 327 19.91 -12.02 23.28
N GLU A 328 20.99 -12.78 23.51
CA GLU A 328 20.94 -14.19 23.92
C GLU A 328 20.49 -14.34 25.39
N ALA A 329 20.79 -13.37 26.26
CA ALA A 329 20.31 -13.34 27.64
C ALA A 329 18.79 -13.14 27.77
N GLY A 330 18.12 -12.67 26.71
CA GLY A 330 16.67 -12.60 26.66
C GLY A 330 16.07 -11.69 27.73
N SER A 331 15.21 -12.24 28.58
CA SER A 331 14.57 -11.50 29.69
C SER A 331 15.57 -11.01 30.75
N ALA A 332 16.74 -11.65 30.85
CA ALA A 332 17.81 -11.28 31.79
C ALA A 332 18.68 -10.11 31.30
N SER A 333 18.52 -9.66 30.04
CA SER A 333 19.27 -8.55 29.46
C SER A 333 19.16 -7.26 30.28
N PHE A 334 20.28 -6.62 30.62
CA PHE A 334 20.30 -5.33 31.31
C PHE A 334 19.92 -4.17 30.37
N ALA A 335 20.25 -4.29 29.08
CA ALA A 335 19.90 -3.30 28.07
C ALA A 335 18.41 -3.40 27.68
N LEU A 336 17.59 -2.46 28.13
CA LEU A 336 16.14 -2.46 27.87
C LEU A 336 15.76 -2.62 26.39
N CYS A 337 16.49 -1.98 25.49
CA CYS A 337 16.24 -2.08 24.06
C CYS A 337 16.51 -3.49 23.51
N LEU A 338 17.53 -4.19 24.01
CA LEU A 338 17.88 -5.55 23.59
C LEU A 338 16.96 -6.59 24.25
N ARG A 339 16.57 -6.37 25.52
CA ARG A 339 15.51 -7.15 26.18
C ARG A 339 14.21 -7.11 25.38
N ALA A 340 13.77 -5.91 24.95
CA ALA A 340 12.58 -5.76 24.12
C ALA A 340 12.73 -6.44 22.75
N ALA A 341 13.94 -6.47 22.17
CA ALA A 341 14.19 -7.14 20.90
C ALA A 341 14.12 -8.66 21.06
N ALA A 342 14.66 -9.21 22.14
CA ALA A 342 14.54 -10.62 22.46
C ALA A 342 13.08 -11.03 22.74
N ALA A 343 12.32 -10.21 23.48
CA ALA A 343 10.88 -10.41 23.70
C ALA A 343 10.09 -10.39 22.38
N ALA A 344 10.40 -9.46 21.47
CA ALA A 344 9.83 -9.45 20.13
C ALA A 344 10.17 -10.73 19.35
N GLY A 345 11.38 -11.27 19.48
CA GLY A 345 11.76 -12.56 18.91
C GLY A 345 10.91 -13.72 19.45
N ALA A 346 10.66 -13.75 20.76
CA ALA A 346 9.79 -14.75 21.39
C ALA A 346 8.33 -14.64 20.90
N HIS A 347 7.83 -13.41 20.75
CA HIS A 347 6.51 -13.15 20.16
C HIS A 347 6.40 -13.71 18.74
N LEU A 348 7.43 -13.53 17.91
CA LEU A 348 7.46 -14.05 16.53
C LEU A 348 7.49 -15.58 16.47
N THR A 349 8.19 -16.22 17.41
CA THR A 349 8.15 -17.69 17.55
C THR A 349 6.74 -18.15 17.92
N HIS A 350 6.06 -17.49 18.87
CA HIS A 350 4.66 -17.78 19.20
C HIS A 350 3.70 -17.49 18.03
N ALA A 351 4.04 -16.50 17.20
CA ALA A 351 3.30 -16.17 15.99
C ALA A 351 3.41 -17.24 14.88
N GLY A 352 4.22 -18.29 15.08
CA GLY A 352 4.37 -19.39 14.13
C GLY A 352 5.41 -19.13 13.03
N TRP A 353 6.40 -18.25 13.27
CA TRP A 353 7.55 -18.14 12.36
C TRP A 353 8.52 -19.31 12.55
N GLU A 354 8.12 -20.49 12.04
CA GLU A 354 8.93 -21.70 11.96
C GLU A 354 10.14 -21.42 11.06
N GLY A 355 11.34 -21.38 11.63
CA GLY A 355 12.57 -21.01 10.90
C GLY A 355 13.01 -19.56 11.06
N ARG A 356 12.52 -18.82 12.07
CA ARG A 356 13.18 -17.58 12.52
C ARG A 356 14.65 -17.89 12.85
N PRO A 357 15.63 -17.19 12.25
CA PRO A 357 17.04 -17.46 12.53
C PRO A 357 17.43 -17.05 13.94
N GLU A 358 18.44 -17.73 14.47
CA GLU A 358 19.06 -17.36 15.74
C GLU A 358 19.90 -16.09 15.59
N TRP A 359 20.04 -15.33 16.68
CA TRP A 359 20.80 -14.09 16.70
C TRP A 359 22.26 -14.29 16.28
N ARG A 360 22.87 -15.40 16.71
CA ARG A 360 24.25 -15.76 16.36
C ARG A 360 24.43 -15.99 14.87
N THR A 361 23.51 -16.73 14.24
CA THR A 361 23.56 -16.98 12.79
C THR A 361 23.40 -15.69 11.99
N ILE A 362 22.53 -14.77 12.44
CA ILE A 362 22.39 -13.44 11.84
C ILE A 362 23.69 -12.64 12.01
N HIS A 363 24.21 -12.57 13.24
CA HIS A 363 25.46 -11.89 13.57
C HIS A 363 26.60 -12.34 12.63
N ASP A 364 26.72 -13.65 12.41
CA ASP A 364 27.77 -14.25 11.58
C ASP A 364 27.59 -13.98 10.08
N GLY A 365 26.41 -13.51 9.67
CA GLY A 365 26.20 -12.91 8.36
C GLY A 365 25.02 -13.48 7.57
N LEU A 366 24.17 -14.31 8.18
CA LEU A 366 22.97 -14.79 7.51
C LEU A 366 22.13 -13.61 6.99
N ARG A 367 21.69 -13.72 5.74
CA ARG A 367 20.82 -12.74 5.10
C ARG A 367 19.43 -13.34 4.91
N PRO A 368 18.39 -12.50 4.99
CA PRO A 368 17.04 -12.96 4.70
C PRO A 368 16.96 -13.42 3.25
N ALA A 369 16.15 -14.45 3.00
CA ALA A 369 15.85 -14.86 1.64
C ALA A 369 15.21 -13.68 0.89
N GLN A 370 15.59 -13.51 -0.38
CA GLN A 370 14.97 -12.48 -1.20
C GLN A 370 13.53 -12.91 -1.50
N CYS A 371 12.57 -12.05 -1.18
CA CYS A 371 11.18 -12.28 -1.57
C CYS A 371 10.94 -11.81 -3.00
N ASP A 372 10.12 -12.59 -3.72
CA ASP A 372 9.50 -12.12 -4.96
C ASP A 372 8.69 -10.85 -4.69
N LEU A 373 8.44 -10.08 -5.75
CA LEU A 373 7.74 -8.79 -5.71
C LEU A 373 6.64 -8.74 -4.63
N PRO A 374 6.73 -7.82 -3.65
CA PRO A 374 5.76 -7.74 -2.56
C PRO A 374 4.36 -7.39 -3.06
N GLU A 375 3.36 -7.65 -2.21
CA GLU A 375 1.98 -7.17 -2.38
C GLU A 375 1.69 -5.99 -1.44
N PRO A 376 0.61 -5.22 -1.69
CA PRO A 376 0.19 -4.17 -0.76
C PRO A 376 0.10 -4.69 0.68
N GLY A 377 0.73 -3.96 1.61
CA GLY A 377 0.86 -4.36 3.01
C GLY A 377 1.94 -5.41 3.30
N GLU A 378 2.74 -5.82 2.31
CA GLU A 378 3.96 -6.60 2.52
C GLU A 378 5.20 -5.74 2.31
N ARG A 379 6.21 -5.93 3.16
CA ARG A 379 7.52 -5.31 2.95
C ARG A 379 8.22 -5.97 1.77
N CYS A 380 8.92 -5.15 0.97
CA CYS A 380 9.63 -5.63 -0.22
C CYS A 380 10.71 -6.65 0.11
N GLN A 381 11.44 -6.46 1.20
CA GLN A 381 12.66 -7.21 1.52
C GLN A 381 12.94 -7.17 3.02
N GLY A 382 13.87 -8.01 3.46
CA GLY A 382 14.41 -7.99 4.82
C GLY A 382 13.69 -8.91 5.79
N TRP A 383 14.27 -9.05 6.98
CA TRP A 383 13.73 -9.88 8.06
C TRP A 383 12.30 -9.49 8.47
N GLN A 384 11.94 -8.20 8.36
CA GLN A 384 10.61 -7.70 8.71
C GLN A 384 9.51 -8.33 7.84
N HIS A 385 9.79 -8.63 6.56
CA HIS A 385 8.81 -9.27 5.67
C HIS A 385 8.31 -10.59 6.27
N HIS A 386 9.25 -11.47 6.63
CA HIS A 386 8.94 -12.81 7.14
C HIS A 386 8.23 -12.76 8.49
N GLY A 387 8.71 -11.95 9.43
CA GLY A 387 8.08 -11.79 10.74
C GLY A 387 6.67 -11.21 10.65
N SER A 388 6.47 -10.15 9.86
CA SER A 388 5.15 -9.51 9.71
C SER A 388 4.15 -10.44 9.03
N ARG A 389 4.63 -11.25 8.07
CA ARG A 389 3.83 -12.27 7.38
C ARG A 389 3.41 -13.39 8.33
N ALA A 390 4.29 -13.85 9.23
CA ALA A 390 3.94 -14.85 10.24
C ALA A 390 2.82 -14.34 11.17
N CYS A 391 3.00 -13.15 11.77
CA CYS A 391 1.97 -12.51 12.61
C CYS A 391 0.62 -12.36 11.89
N SER A 392 0.65 -11.90 10.64
CA SER A 392 -0.59 -11.69 9.87
C SER A 392 -1.24 -13.00 9.43
N THR A 393 -0.46 -14.03 9.11
CA THR A 393 -0.97 -15.36 8.73
C THR A 393 -1.62 -16.03 9.92
N ARG A 394 -0.98 -16.00 11.09
CA ARG A 394 -1.59 -16.50 12.34
C ARG A 394 -2.92 -15.81 12.61
N PHE A 395 -2.95 -14.47 12.66
CA PHE A 395 -4.19 -13.73 12.87
C PHE A 395 -5.29 -14.13 11.88
N ARG A 396 -4.94 -14.27 10.59
CA ARG A 396 -5.90 -14.70 9.56
C ARG A 396 -6.51 -16.06 9.89
N ASP A 397 -5.68 -17.04 10.22
CA ASP A 397 -6.08 -18.44 10.33
C ASP A 397 -6.70 -18.77 11.69
N THR A 398 -6.24 -18.14 12.78
CA THR A 398 -6.69 -18.45 14.15
C THR A 398 -7.79 -17.53 14.67
N GLU A 399 -7.89 -16.29 14.17
CA GLU A 399 -8.83 -15.30 14.70
C GLU A 399 -9.82 -14.80 13.65
N LEU A 400 -9.38 -14.52 12.42
CA LEU A 400 -10.24 -13.91 11.41
C LEU A 400 -11.15 -14.94 10.74
N LEU A 401 -10.58 -15.95 10.08
CA LEU A 401 -11.35 -16.97 9.37
C LEU A 401 -12.40 -17.68 10.26
N PRO A 402 -12.08 -18.10 11.50
CA PRO A 402 -13.06 -18.74 12.37
C PRO A 402 -14.23 -17.82 12.77
N ALA A 403 -14.00 -16.51 12.85
CA ALA A 403 -15.01 -15.53 13.22
C ALA A 403 -15.93 -15.12 12.06
N LEU A 404 -15.56 -15.44 10.81
CA LEU A 404 -16.34 -15.06 9.62
C LEU A 404 -17.46 -16.07 9.33
N ALA A 405 -18.60 -15.57 8.87
CA ALA A 405 -19.65 -16.39 8.30
C ALA A 405 -19.17 -17.16 7.05
N PRO A 406 -19.75 -18.33 6.71
CA PRO A 406 -19.27 -19.16 5.61
C PRO A 406 -19.10 -18.45 4.25
N PRO A 407 -20.00 -17.54 3.81
CA PRO A 407 -19.80 -16.79 2.57
C PRO A 407 -18.57 -15.87 2.63
N ALA A 408 -18.34 -15.23 3.77
CA ALA A 408 -17.18 -14.36 3.99
C ALA A 408 -15.88 -15.16 4.08
N GLN A 409 -15.88 -16.36 4.68
CA GLN A 409 -14.74 -17.28 4.64
C GLN A 409 -14.34 -17.65 3.20
N ALA A 410 -15.33 -18.04 2.38
CA ALA A 410 -15.08 -18.41 0.99
C ALA A 410 -14.56 -17.22 0.17
N LEU A 411 -15.11 -16.03 0.40
CA LEU A 411 -14.63 -14.82 -0.25
C LEU A 411 -13.23 -14.40 0.20
N LEU A 412 -12.91 -14.46 1.48
CA LEU A 412 -11.57 -14.12 1.97
C LEU A 412 -10.50 -15.01 1.31
N ARG A 413 -10.76 -16.31 1.18
CA ARG A 413 -9.87 -17.25 0.47
C ARG A 413 -9.75 -16.95 -1.02
N SER A 414 -10.87 -16.55 -1.63
CA SER A 414 -10.94 -16.11 -3.03
C SER A 414 -10.21 -14.80 -3.31
N GLN A 415 -10.09 -13.95 -2.29
CA GLN A 415 -9.37 -12.67 -2.34
C GLN A 415 -7.89 -12.81 -1.98
N SER A 416 -7.51 -13.96 -1.41
CA SER A 416 -6.15 -14.31 -1.03
C SER A 416 -5.37 -14.92 -2.19
N GLY A 417 -4.04 -14.91 -2.06
CA GLY A 417 -3.12 -15.56 -2.99
C GLY A 417 -2.34 -14.56 -3.84
N PRO A 418 -1.33 -15.04 -4.57
CA PRO A 418 -0.46 -14.18 -5.34
C PRO A 418 -1.23 -13.36 -6.38
N ARG A 419 -1.01 -12.05 -6.38
CA ARG A 419 -1.53 -11.07 -7.34
C ARG A 419 -3.06 -10.92 -7.35
N ALA A 420 -3.73 -11.50 -6.36
CA ALA A 420 -5.19 -11.38 -6.23
C ALA A 420 -5.61 -9.92 -6.05
N ALA A 421 -4.77 -9.11 -5.41
CA ALA A 421 -5.00 -7.69 -5.16
C ALA A 421 -4.02 -6.75 -5.89
N ALA A 422 -3.44 -7.17 -7.03
CA ALA A 422 -2.49 -6.32 -7.75
C ALA A 422 -3.10 -4.96 -8.17
N TRP A 423 -4.41 -4.92 -8.42
CA TRP A 423 -5.17 -3.69 -8.68
C TRP A 423 -5.05 -2.63 -7.57
N LEU A 424 -4.88 -3.02 -6.30
CA LEU A 424 -4.75 -2.10 -5.16
C LEU A 424 -3.44 -1.28 -5.21
N GLY A 425 -2.41 -1.78 -5.88
CA GLY A 425 -1.14 -1.07 -6.07
C GLY A 425 -0.94 -0.55 -7.50
N THR A 426 -1.97 -0.60 -8.34
CA THR A 426 -1.85 -0.24 -9.75
C THR A 426 -2.09 1.26 -9.95
N VAL A 427 -1.08 1.93 -10.50
CA VAL A 427 -1.15 3.35 -10.85
C VAL A 427 -2.04 3.54 -12.09
N PRO A 428 -3.00 4.50 -12.09
CA PRO A 428 -3.87 4.79 -13.23
C PRO A 428 -3.13 5.59 -14.33
N SER A 429 -2.06 5.02 -14.89
CA SER A 429 -1.28 5.64 -15.97
C SER A 429 -1.95 5.56 -17.35
N GLU A 430 -2.93 4.67 -17.52
CA GLU A 430 -3.65 4.46 -18.77
C GLU A 430 -5.06 3.87 -18.55
N ALA A 431 -5.89 3.85 -19.60
CA ALA A 431 -7.26 3.34 -19.54
C ALA A 431 -7.35 1.87 -19.05
N GLY A 432 -6.33 1.05 -19.33
CA GLY A 432 -6.28 -0.34 -18.88
C GLY A 432 -5.96 -0.51 -17.39
N THR A 433 -5.43 0.53 -16.74
CA THR A 433 -5.02 0.55 -15.33
C THR A 433 -5.88 1.50 -14.47
N THR A 434 -6.86 2.17 -15.08
CA THR A 434 -7.78 3.11 -14.42
C THR A 434 -9.09 2.42 -14.04
N ILE A 435 -9.51 2.58 -12.78
CA ILE A 435 -10.80 2.15 -12.25
C ILE A 435 -11.65 3.39 -11.94
N PRO A 436 -12.82 3.56 -12.57
CA PRO A 436 -13.75 4.64 -12.24
C PRO A 436 -14.12 4.68 -10.74
N PRO A 437 -14.35 5.87 -10.13
CA PRO A 437 -14.58 6.00 -8.69
C PRO A 437 -15.71 5.13 -8.13
N ASP A 438 -16.84 5.04 -8.84
CA ASP A 438 -17.98 4.18 -8.49
C ASP A 438 -17.58 2.69 -8.44
N ARG A 439 -16.76 2.25 -9.40
CA ARG A 439 -16.29 0.86 -9.47
C ARG A 439 -15.20 0.56 -8.45
N MET A 440 -14.34 1.52 -8.17
CA MET A 440 -13.33 1.43 -7.11
C MET A 440 -14.02 1.28 -5.75
N LEU A 441 -15.08 2.07 -5.50
CA LEU A 441 -15.91 1.97 -4.30
C LEU A 441 -16.52 0.58 -4.16
N ILE A 442 -17.16 0.06 -5.22
CA ILE A 442 -17.74 -1.29 -5.21
C ILE A 442 -16.67 -2.36 -4.97
N ALA A 443 -15.50 -2.26 -5.61
CA ALA A 443 -14.42 -3.22 -5.44
C ALA A 443 -13.89 -3.24 -3.99
N LEU A 444 -13.66 -2.07 -3.40
CA LEU A 444 -13.20 -1.94 -2.01
C LEU A 444 -14.25 -2.46 -1.01
N ARG A 445 -15.50 -1.99 -1.12
CA ARG A 445 -16.61 -2.43 -0.23
C ARG A 445 -16.84 -3.93 -0.31
N ARG A 446 -16.85 -4.48 -1.53
CA ARG A 446 -17.00 -5.92 -1.74
C ARG A 446 -15.87 -6.72 -1.09
N ARG A 447 -14.63 -6.25 -1.21
CA ARG A 447 -13.46 -6.90 -0.60
C ARG A 447 -13.55 -6.91 0.94
N LEU A 448 -14.09 -5.83 1.52
CA LEU A 448 -14.36 -5.70 2.95
C LEU A 448 -15.65 -6.38 3.43
N ARG A 449 -16.42 -6.98 2.53
CA ARG A 449 -17.75 -7.55 2.81
C ARG A 449 -18.75 -6.52 3.36
N LEU A 450 -18.60 -5.25 2.99
CA LEU A 450 -19.57 -4.20 3.30
C LEU A 450 -20.76 -4.27 2.32
N PRO A 451 -21.98 -3.87 2.74
CA PRO A 451 -23.12 -3.71 1.85
C PRO A 451 -22.77 -2.83 0.65
N LEU A 452 -23.24 -3.16 -0.54
CA LEU A 452 -22.99 -2.37 -1.74
C LEU A 452 -24.10 -1.31 -1.91
N PRO A 453 -23.78 -0.09 -2.38
CA PRO A 453 -24.76 0.93 -2.74
C PRO A 453 -25.46 0.58 -4.06
N VAL A 454 -26.01 -0.62 -4.16
CA VAL A 454 -26.78 -1.12 -5.30
C VAL A 454 -28.25 -1.20 -4.92
N ALA A 455 -29.14 -0.84 -5.84
CA ALA A 455 -30.57 -0.89 -5.59
C ALA A 455 -30.99 -2.33 -5.25
N GLN A 456 -31.59 -2.51 -4.07
CA GLN A 456 -32.17 -3.80 -3.70
C GLN A 456 -33.34 -4.10 -4.63
N GLY A 457 -33.46 -5.36 -5.05
CA GLY A 457 -34.50 -5.74 -5.98
C GLY A 457 -34.49 -7.22 -6.30
N ARG A 458 -35.30 -7.58 -7.31
CA ARG A 458 -35.32 -8.94 -7.85
C ARG A 458 -34.43 -9.03 -9.08
N CYS A 459 -33.73 -10.15 -9.20
CA CYS A 459 -32.90 -10.47 -10.35
C CYS A 459 -33.75 -10.48 -11.63
N GLY A 460 -33.47 -9.56 -12.56
CA GLY A 460 -34.24 -9.39 -13.79
C GLY A 460 -35.44 -8.46 -13.66
N ALA A 461 -35.51 -7.59 -12.65
CA ALA A 461 -36.62 -6.63 -12.51
C ALA A 461 -36.88 -5.78 -13.78
N HIS A 462 -35.86 -5.56 -14.61
CA HIS A 462 -35.95 -4.82 -15.87
C HIS A 462 -35.44 -5.61 -17.08
N GLY A 463 -35.46 -6.96 -17.03
CA GLY A 463 -34.97 -7.80 -18.12
C GLY A 463 -34.82 -9.28 -17.76
N PRO A 464 -33.99 -10.06 -18.48
CA PRO A 464 -33.74 -11.45 -18.14
C PRO A 464 -33.15 -11.61 -16.74
N GLY A 465 -33.66 -12.56 -15.97
CA GLY A 465 -33.17 -12.87 -14.64
C GLY A 465 -33.88 -14.09 -14.05
N CYS A 466 -33.52 -14.47 -12.83
CA CYS A 466 -34.12 -15.62 -12.17
C CYS A 466 -35.22 -15.25 -11.16
N GLY A 467 -35.57 -13.97 -11.02
CA GLY A 467 -36.62 -13.49 -10.12
C GLY A 467 -36.32 -13.54 -8.62
N ALA A 468 -35.16 -14.07 -8.23
CA ALA A 468 -34.73 -14.15 -6.83
C ALA A 468 -34.37 -12.78 -6.26
N ALA A 469 -34.49 -12.61 -4.94
CA ALA A 469 -34.00 -11.42 -4.26
C ALA A 469 -32.47 -11.33 -4.41
N VAL A 470 -31.99 -10.11 -4.65
CA VAL A 470 -30.56 -9.81 -4.74
C VAL A 470 -30.07 -9.41 -3.36
N ASP A 471 -28.99 -10.03 -2.90
CA ASP A 471 -28.36 -9.71 -1.61
C ASP A 471 -27.61 -8.37 -1.67
N VAL A 472 -27.45 -7.75 -0.51
CA VAL A 472 -26.78 -6.45 -0.37
C VAL A 472 -25.28 -6.51 -0.71
N TYR A 473 -24.66 -7.69 -0.75
CA TYR A 473 -23.23 -7.85 -1.05
C TYR A 473 -22.96 -8.15 -2.54
N GLY A 474 -24.01 -8.28 -3.35
CA GLY A 474 -23.93 -8.56 -4.78
C GLY A 474 -23.49 -9.99 -5.14
N ASP A 475 -23.56 -10.95 -4.21
CA ASP A 475 -23.18 -12.34 -4.46
C ASP A 475 -24.06 -13.00 -5.52
N HIS A 476 -25.35 -12.69 -5.51
CA HIS A 476 -26.31 -13.15 -6.50
C HIS A 476 -25.88 -12.76 -7.92
N TYR A 477 -25.61 -11.46 -8.15
CA TYR A 477 -25.18 -10.97 -9.46
C TYR A 477 -23.79 -11.48 -9.87
N ALA A 478 -22.93 -11.79 -8.90
CA ALA A 478 -21.65 -12.40 -9.18
C ALA A 478 -21.77 -13.84 -9.72
N ALA A 479 -22.88 -14.54 -9.47
CA ALA A 479 -23.02 -15.97 -9.77
C ALA A 479 -24.25 -16.34 -10.65
N CYS A 480 -25.20 -15.44 -10.88
CA CYS A 480 -26.44 -15.78 -11.61
C CYS A 480 -26.27 -15.76 -13.14
N PRO A 481 -26.42 -16.91 -13.84
CA PRO A 481 -26.26 -16.96 -15.30
C PRO A 481 -27.47 -16.42 -16.08
N ARG A 482 -28.62 -16.24 -15.41
CA ARG A 482 -29.90 -15.90 -16.08
C ARG A 482 -29.99 -14.45 -16.54
N THR A 483 -29.13 -13.57 -16.03
CA THR A 483 -29.11 -12.15 -16.39
C THR A 483 -28.29 -11.84 -17.64
N GLY A 484 -27.50 -12.81 -18.14
CA GLY A 484 -26.48 -12.57 -19.16
C GLY A 484 -25.30 -11.71 -18.68
N LEU A 485 -25.33 -11.18 -17.45
CA LEU A 485 -24.24 -10.37 -16.91
C LEU A 485 -22.93 -11.16 -16.81
N LEU A 486 -22.99 -12.46 -16.47
CA LEU A 486 -21.78 -13.28 -16.38
C LEU A 486 -21.04 -13.36 -17.73
N ALA A 487 -21.78 -13.46 -18.84
CA ALA A 487 -21.20 -13.52 -20.19
C ALA A 487 -20.54 -12.18 -20.57
N ARG A 488 -21.12 -11.06 -20.14
CA ARG A 488 -20.54 -9.72 -20.36
C ARG A 488 -19.19 -9.54 -19.66
N ARG A 489 -18.91 -10.32 -18.60
CA ARG A 489 -17.65 -10.24 -17.85
C ARG A 489 -16.45 -10.86 -18.54
N ALA A 490 -16.67 -11.83 -19.44
CA ALA A 490 -15.58 -12.57 -20.05
C ALA A 490 -14.73 -11.68 -20.96
N LYS A 491 -15.38 -10.89 -21.82
CA LYS A 491 -14.72 -10.13 -22.89
C LYS A 491 -13.65 -9.13 -22.41
N PRO A 492 -13.86 -8.30 -21.38
CA PRO A 492 -12.79 -7.43 -20.87
C PRO A 492 -11.56 -8.20 -20.38
N LEU A 493 -11.78 -9.32 -19.69
CA LEU A 493 -10.70 -10.15 -19.17
C LEU A 493 -9.94 -10.88 -20.28
N GLU A 494 -10.66 -11.41 -21.27
CA GLU A 494 -10.06 -11.97 -22.50
C GLU A 494 -9.15 -10.94 -23.19
N ARG A 495 -9.63 -9.69 -23.34
CA ARG A 495 -8.85 -8.61 -23.96
C ARG A 495 -7.60 -8.24 -23.15
N ALA A 496 -7.69 -8.23 -21.82
CA ALA A 496 -6.55 -7.99 -20.95
C ALA A 496 -5.47 -9.08 -21.14
N TRP A 497 -5.87 -10.36 -21.23
CA TRP A 497 -4.96 -11.46 -21.53
C TRP A 497 -4.34 -11.34 -22.92
N ILE A 498 -5.15 -11.08 -23.95
CA ILE A 498 -4.67 -10.88 -25.32
C ILE A 498 -3.64 -9.75 -25.36
N ARG A 499 -3.88 -8.65 -24.63
CA ARG A 499 -2.94 -7.55 -24.51
C ARG A 499 -1.63 -7.99 -23.87
N VAL A 500 -1.67 -8.62 -22.69
CA VAL A 500 -0.48 -9.11 -21.99
C VAL A 500 0.36 -10.02 -22.88
N VAL A 501 -0.29 -10.96 -23.58
CA VAL A 501 0.41 -11.90 -24.46
C VAL A 501 1.00 -11.17 -25.67
N ARG A 502 0.26 -10.24 -26.32
CA ARG A 502 0.81 -9.43 -27.41
C ARG A 502 2.01 -8.59 -26.95
N GLU A 503 1.92 -7.95 -25.79
CA GLU A 503 3.03 -7.18 -25.22
C GLU A 503 4.27 -8.05 -24.97
N ALA A 504 4.08 -9.30 -24.54
CA ALA A 504 5.15 -10.26 -24.31
C ALA A 504 5.82 -10.72 -25.61
N LEU A 505 5.02 -11.11 -26.61
CA LEU A 505 5.51 -11.67 -27.87
C LEU A 505 6.13 -10.61 -28.79
N GLY A 506 5.62 -9.38 -28.76
CA GLY A 506 6.01 -8.35 -29.72
C GLY A 506 5.68 -8.75 -31.17
N PRO A 507 6.41 -8.23 -32.17
CA PRO A 507 6.05 -8.41 -33.58
C PRO A 507 6.26 -9.83 -34.12
N GLU A 508 7.08 -10.64 -33.45
CA GLU A 508 7.46 -11.99 -33.90
C GLU A 508 6.41 -13.07 -33.59
N GLY A 509 5.53 -12.83 -32.62
CA GLY A 509 4.48 -13.78 -32.23
C GLY A 509 3.10 -13.33 -32.66
N GLN A 510 2.20 -14.31 -32.77
CA GLN A 510 0.84 -14.08 -33.25
C GLN A 510 -0.18 -14.44 -32.18
N VAL A 511 -1.14 -13.54 -31.93
CA VAL A 511 -2.28 -13.82 -31.03
C VAL A 511 -3.57 -13.68 -31.83
N VAL A 512 -4.28 -14.81 -31.99
CA VAL A 512 -5.52 -14.91 -32.75
C VAL A 512 -6.70 -15.00 -31.78
N PRO A 513 -7.50 -13.92 -31.62
CA PRO A 513 -8.66 -13.92 -30.74
C PRO A 513 -9.80 -14.79 -31.30
N GLN A 514 -10.59 -15.36 -30.38
CA GLN A 514 -11.84 -16.05 -30.66
C GLN A 514 -11.74 -17.17 -31.72
N GLN A 515 -10.62 -17.91 -31.68
CA GLN A 515 -10.25 -18.92 -32.64
C GLN A 515 -11.12 -20.18 -32.50
N TRP A 516 -11.64 -20.66 -33.62
CA TRP A 516 -12.38 -21.93 -33.68
C TRP A 516 -11.43 -23.10 -33.41
N LEU A 517 -11.87 -24.09 -32.62
CA LEU A 517 -11.05 -25.25 -32.26
C LEU A 517 -10.58 -26.02 -33.52
N VAL A 518 -11.46 -26.17 -34.51
CA VAL A 518 -11.16 -26.79 -35.82
C VAL A 518 -10.07 -26.06 -36.61
N ARG A 519 -9.80 -24.79 -36.30
CA ARG A 519 -8.73 -23.98 -36.92
C ARG A 519 -7.47 -23.94 -36.04
N THR A 520 -7.29 -24.91 -35.16
CA THR A 520 -6.08 -25.08 -34.36
C THR A 520 -5.35 -26.36 -34.77
N PRO A 521 -4.10 -26.56 -34.34
CA PRO A 521 -3.38 -27.82 -34.57
C PRO A 521 -3.94 -29.04 -33.79
N ALA A 522 -5.07 -28.92 -33.10
CA ALA A 522 -5.62 -29.99 -32.28
C ALA A 522 -6.05 -31.21 -33.14
N PRO A 523 -5.65 -32.43 -32.76
CA PRO A 523 -5.91 -33.61 -33.57
C PRO A 523 -7.32 -34.16 -33.35
N GLY A 524 -7.93 -34.64 -34.44
CA GLY A 524 -9.21 -35.36 -34.38
C GLY A 524 -10.40 -34.49 -33.96
N VAL A 525 -10.36 -33.19 -34.30
CA VAL A 525 -11.50 -32.28 -34.16
C VAL A 525 -12.44 -32.50 -35.33
N ASP A 526 -13.73 -32.65 -35.04
CA ASP A 526 -14.79 -32.76 -36.05
C ASP A 526 -14.81 -31.49 -36.93
N PRO A 527 -14.87 -31.60 -38.28
CA PRO A 527 -14.98 -30.44 -39.17
C PRO A 527 -16.16 -29.50 -38.86
N ASP A 528 -17.25 -30.02 -38.29
CA ASP A 528 -18.44 -29.26 -37.90
C ASP A 528 -18.37 -28.71 -36.46
N ASP A 529 -17.23 -28.88 -35.77
CA ASP A 529 -17.05 -28.40 -34.40
C ASP A 529 -17.12 -26.86 -34.30
N ARG A 530 -18.05 -26.39 -33.46
CA ARG A 530 -18.33 -24.95 -33.23
C ARG A 530 -17.77 -24.41 -31.92
N ARG A 531 -16.92 -25.17 -31.21
CA ARG A 531 -16.26 -24.68 -29.99
C ARG A 531 -15.22 -23.62 -30.37
N ARG A 532 -15.15 -22.57 -29.55
CA ARG A 532 -14.22 -21.45 -29.73
C ARG A 532 -13.39 -21.26 -28.48
N LEU A 533 -12.10 -21.11 -28.68
CA LEU A 533 -11.16 -20.66 -27.66
C LEU A 533 -11.17 -19.13 -27.60
N ASP A 534 -10.83 -18.57 -26.45
CA ASP A 534 -10.83 -17.11 -26.29
C ASP A 534 -9.71 -16.46 -27.08
N PHE A 535 -8.55 -17.11 -27.14
CA PHE A 535 -7.49 -16.79 -28.09
C PHE A 535 -6.49 -17.95 -28.22
N VAL A 536 -5.73 -17.95 -29.31
CA VAL A 536 -4.58 -18.82 -29.49
C VAL A 536 -3.32 -17.98 -29.68
N ALA A 537 -2.25 -18.32 -28.96
CA ALA A 537 -0.97 -17.64 -29.05
C ALA A 537 0.10 -18.55 -29.68
N TYR A 538 0.69 -18.09 -30.78
CA TYR A 538 1.77 -18.73 -31.51
C TYR A 538 3.10 -18.01 -31.24
N GLY A 539 4.18 -18.77 -31.04
CA GLY A 539 5.49 -18.23 -30.71
C GLY A 539 5.68 -17.85 -29.24
N ALA A 540 4.76 -18.26 -28.35
CA ALA A 540 4.81 -17.97 -26.92
C ALA A 540 5.70 -18.93 -26.11
N THR A 541 6.04 -20.08 -26.69
CA THR A 541 6.87 -21.10 -26.05
C THR A 541 8.15 -21.32 -26.83
N GLN A 542 9.22 -21.73 -26.16
CA GLN A 542 10.50 -22.04 -26.80
C GLN A 542 10.40 -23.23 -27.77
N LEU A 543 9.45 -24.13 -27.56
CA LEU A 543 9.21 -25.32 -28.38
C LEU A 543 8.23 -25.07 -29.53
N GLY A 544 7.74 -23.83 -29.71
CA GLY A 544 6.81 -23.48 -30.79
C GLY A 544 5.37 -23.96 -30.59
N GLU A 545 5.02 -24.52 -29.43
CA GLU A 545 3.65 -24.94 -29.11
C GLU A 545 2.66 -23.77 -29.23
N ALA A 546 1.53 -24.02 -29.90
CA ALA A 546 0.39 -23.13 -29.93
C ALA A 546 -0.36 -23.18 -28.58
N LEU A 547 -0.33 -22.08 -27.82
CA LEU A 547 -1.07 -21.98 -26.57
C LEU A 547 -2.54 -21.69 -26.88
N CYS A 548 -3.37 -22.70 -26.69
CA CYS A 548 -4.82 -22.63 -26.84
C CYS A 548 -5.43 -22.15 -25.53
N CYS A 549 -5.72 -20.85 -25.44
CA CYS A 549 -6.09 -20.21 -24.18
C CYS A 549 -7.62 -20.06 -24.05
N ASP A 550 -8.11 -20.44 -22.87
CA ASP A 550 -9.51 -20.28 -22.48
C ASP A 550 -9.56 -19.62 -21.10
N VAL A 551 -10.22 -18.46 -21.04
CA VAL A 551 -10.24 -17.54 -19.92
C VAL A 551 -11.55 -17.75 -19.16
N THR A 552 -11.46 -17.87 -17.83
CA THR A 552 -12.65 -18.08 -17.01
C THR A 552 -12.61 -17.28 -15.71
N LEU A 553 -13.75 -16.68 -15.37
CA LEU A 553 -13.97 -15.97 -14.11
C LEU A 553 -15.08 -16.69 -13.34
N VAL A 554 -14.76 -17.24 -12.17
CA VAL A 554 -15.69 -18.07 -11.38
C VAL A 554 -15.97 -17.48 -10.00
N SER A 555 -17.18 -17.66 -9.51
CA SER A 555 -17.54 -17.23 -8.16
C SER A 555 -17.29 -18.37 -7.16
N PRO A 556 -16.67 -18.10 -5.99
CA PRO A 556 -16.59 -19.07 -4.89
C PRO A 556 -17.96 -19.27 -4.20
N LEU A 557 -18.96 -18.46 -4.54
CA LEU A 557 -20.32 -18.52 -4.04
C LEU A 557 -21.30 -18.89 -5.15
N ALA A 558 -22.35 -19.62 -4.80
CA ALA A 558 -23.51 -19.85 -5.64
C ALA A 558 -24.44 -18.62 -5.65
N ARG A 559 -25.42 -18.62 -6.57
CA ARG A 559 -26.38 -17.52 -6.74
C ARG A 559 -27.27 -17.24 -5.52
N ASP A 560 -27.38 -18.19 -4.60
CA ASP A 560 -28.12 -18.04 -3.34
C ASP A 560 -27.19 -17.60 -2.19
N GLY A 561 -25.95 -17.20 -2.49
CA GLY A 561 -24.95 -16.76 -1.51
C GLY A 561 -24.24 -17.91 -0.79
N ARG A 562 -24.62 -19.17 -1.03
CA ARG A 562 -23.98 -20.31 -0.37
C ARG A 562 -22.58 -20.57 -0.94
N PRO A 563 -21.58 -20.90 -0.11
CA PRO A 563 -20.27 -21.31 -0.60
C PRO A 563 -20.36 -22.52 -1.53
N GLN A 564 -19.58 -22.50 -2.61
CA GLN A 564 -19.33 -23.67 -3.44
C GLN A 564 -18.56 -24.73 -2.62
N PRO A 565 -18.67 -26.04 -2.97
CA PRO A 565 -18.00 -27.11 -2.24
C PRO A 565 -16.51 -26.82 -1.96
N SER A 566 -16.10 -27.00 -0.71
CA SER A 566 -14.75 -26.76 -0.21
C SER A 566 -14.25 -25.31 -0.27
N SER A 567 -15.05 -24.32 -0.69
CA SER A 567 -14.56 -22.94 -0.83
C SER A 567 -14.33 -22.25 0.51
N THR A 568 -14.96 -22.71 1.59
CA THR A 568 -14.73 -22.21 2.96
C THR A 568 -13.45 -22.75 3.60
N THR A 569 -12.93 -23.88 3.14
CA THR A 569 -11.80 -24.59 3.77
C THR A 569 -10.57 -24.68 2.89
N ARG A 570 -10.72 -24.59 1.56
CA ARG A 570 -9.62 -24.72 0.60
C ARG A 570 -9.59 -23.53 -0.35
N ASP A 571 -8.43 -22.89 -0.35
CA ASP A 571 -8.05 -21.84 -1.28
C ASP A 571 -8.14 -22.31 -2.75
N GLY A 572 -8.80 -21.54 -3.62
CA GLY A 572 -8.92 -21.86 -5.05
C GLY A 572 -9.78 -23.08 -5.37
N ALA A 573 -10.67 -23.51 -4.46
CA ALA A 573 -11.53 -24.66 -4.69
C ALA A 573 -12.41 -24.51 -5.95
N ALA A 574 -12.93 -23.30 -6.23
CA ALA A 574 -13.74 -23.07 -7.42
C ALA A 574 -12.90 -23.09 -8.70
N LEU A 575 -11.65 -22.62 -8.65
CA LEU A 575 -10.70 -22.72 -9.77
C LEU A 575 -10.45 -24.18 -10.16
N ALA A 576 -10.20 -25.05 -9.19
CA ALA A 576 -9.95 -26.48 -9.47
C ALA A 576 -11.15 -27.15 -10.18
N VAL A 577 -12.38 -26.76 -9.84
CA VAL A 577 -13.59 -27.23 -10.54
C VAL A 577 -13.66 -26.67 -11.96
N ALA A 578 -13.39 -25.37 -12.12
CA ALA A 578 -13.40 -24.69 -13.41
C ALA A 578 -12.39 -25.29 -14.39
N GLU A 579 -11.17 -25.54 -13.93
CA GLU A 579 -10.11 -26.20 -14.70
C GLU A 579 -10.50 -27.59 -15.16
N ARG A 580 -11.04 -28.43 -14.26
CA ARG A 580 -11.50 -29.77 -14.62
C ARG A 580 -12.59 -29.71 -15.71
N ARG A 581 -13.52 -28.77 -15.59
CA ARG A 581 -14.57 -28.56 -16.61
C ARG A 581 -13.98 -28.17 -17.96
N LYS A 582 -12.99 -27.27 -17.99
CA LYS A 582 -12.34 -26.84 -19.23
C LYS A 582 -11.49 -27.96 -19.86
N ARG A 583 -10.76 -28.71 -19.05
CA ARG A 583 -10.00 -29.89 -19.52
C ARG A 583 -10.93 -30.98 -20.08
N ALA A 584 -12.07 -31.23 -19.44
CA ALA A 584 -13.09 -32.14 -19.96
C ALA A 584 -13.78 -31.64 -21.23
N ALA A 585 -13.90 -30.31 -21.39
CA ALA A 585 -14.49 -29.69 -22.57
C ALA A 585 -13.55 -29.66 -23.79
N TYR A 586 -12.24 -29.86 -23.62
CA TYR A 586 -11.25 -29.84 -24.70
C TYR A 586 -10.24 -31.00 -24.60
N PRO A 587 -10.70 -32.27 -24.63
CA PRO A 587 -9.82 -33.43 -24.52
C PRO A 587 -8.77 -33.51 -25.66
N GLU A 588 -9.07 -32.94 -26.82
CA GLU A 588 -8.21 -32.89 -28.00
C GLU A 588 -6.91 -32.09 -27.73
N LEU A 589 -7.02 -31.06 -26.89
CA LEU A 589 -5.90 -30.19 -26.49
C LEU A 589 -5.07 -30.75 -25.32
N LEU A 590 -5.46 -31.89 -24.76
CA LEU A 590 -4.70 -32.59 -23.71
C LEU A 590 -3.73 -33.63 -24.29
N ARG A 591 -3.91 -34.01 -25.55
CA ARG A 591 -3.00 -34.93 -26.26
C ARG A 591 -1.68 -34.22 -26.54
N ARG A 592 -0.57 -34.96 -26.49
CA ARG A 592 0.74 -34.42 -26.89
C ARG A 592 0.70 -34.01 -28.36
N GLY A 593 1.23 -32.84 -28.68
CA GLY A 593 1.24 -32.29 -30.03
C GLY A 593 1.78 -30.87 -30.07
N PRO A 594 1.73 -30.20 -31.23
CA PRO A 594 2.15 -28.81 -31.40
C PRO A 594 1.21 -27.78 -30.73
N GLN A 595 0.34 -28.20 -29.82
CA GLN A 595 -0.66 -27.37 -29.14
C GLN A 595 -0.78 -27.77 -27.67
N ARG A 596 -1.15 -26.79 -26.84
CA ARG A 596 -1.41 -27.02 -25.42
C ARG A 596 -2.59 -26.18 -24.95
N LEU A 597 -3.55 -26.80 -24.26
CA LEU A 597 -4.58 -26.06 -23.54
C LEU A 597 -3.95 -25.28 -22.39
N CYS A 598 -4.24 -23.98 -22.31
CA CYS A 598 -3.98 -23.17 -21.12
C CYS A 598 -5.30 -22.63 -20.55
N VAL A 599 -5.66 -23.07 -19.35
CA VAL A 599 -6.84 -22.57 -18.64
C VAL A 599 -6.44 -21.37 -17.79
N LEU A 600 -6.89 -20.19 -18.18
CA LEU A 600 -6.57 -18.92 -17.52
C LEU A 600 -7.72 -18.56 -16.58
N ALA A 601 -7.68 -19.11 -15.36
CA ALA A 601 -8.77 -19.02 -14.41
C ALA A 601 -8.51 -17.99 -13.30
N CYS A 602 -9.54 -17.21 -13.00
CA CYS A 602 -9.59 -16.27 -11.89
C CYS A 602 -10.89 -16.47 -11.09
N GLU A 603 -10.85 -16.29 -9.78
CA GLU A 603 -12.07 -16.18 -8.98
C GLU A 603 -12.52 -14.72 -8.88
N THR A 604 -13.80 -14.49 -8.58
CA THR A 604 -14.34 -13.12 -8.41
C THR A 604 -13.64 -12.34 -7.29
N GLY A 605 -13.01 -12.99 -6.31
CA GLY A 605 -12.16 -12.34 -5.32
C GLY A 605 -10.80 -11.85 -5.85
N GLY A 606 -10.39 -12.30 -7.04
CA GLY A 606 -9.12 -11.95 -7.69
C GLY A 606 -8.09 -13.07 -7.70
N ARG A 607 -8.27 -14.17 -6.94
CA ARG A 607 -7.33 -15.30 -6.93
C ARG A 607 -7.16 -15.91 -8.32
N TRP A 608 -5.92 -16.10 -8.73
CA TRP A 608 -5.55 -16.77 -9.98
C TRP A 608 -5.19 -18.22 -9.74
N ASN A 609 -5.38 -19.05 -10.77
CA ASN A 609 -4.84 -20.40 -10.75
C ASN A 609 -3.33 -20.45 -11.05
N ASP A 610 -2.69 -21.56 -10.71
CA ASP A 610 -1.25 -21.74 -10.89
C ASP A 610 -0.82 -21.67 -12.36
N GLU A 611 -1.69 -22.10 -13.28
CA GLU A 611 -1.41 -22.03 -14.72
C GLU A 611 -1.29 -20.58 -15.21
N SER A 612 -2.17 -19.68 -14.76
CA SER A 612 -2.07 -18.24 -15.05
C SER A 612 -0.78 -17.63 -14.47
N LEU A 613 -0.46 -17.97 -13.22
CA LEU A 613 0.75 -17.48 -12.55
C LEU A 613 2.02 -17.93 -13.30
N ARG A 614 2.09 -19.21 -13.69
CA ARG A 614 3.21 -19.77 -14.45
C ARG A 614 3.34 -19.15 -15.83
N LEU A 615 2.24 -18.95 -16.55
CA LEU A 615 2.26 -18.36 -17.88
C LEU A 615 2.82 -16.93 -17.82
N VAL A 616 2.32 -16.07 -16.94
CA VAL A 616 2.81 -14.69 -16.82
C VAL A 616 4.30 -14.68 -16.45
N ALA A 617 4.74 -15.54 -15.52
CA ALA A 617 6.16 -15.65 -15.16
C ALA A 617 7.04 -16.08 -16.35
N GLN A 618 6.57 -17.01 -17.19
CA GLN A 618 7.27 -17.41 -18.41
C GLN A 618 7.34 -16.27 -19.43
N LEU A 619 6.22 -15.58 -19.67
CA LEU A 619 6.16 -14.43 -20.58
C LEU A 619 7.09 -13.30 -20.12
N VAL A 620 7.14 -13.00 -18.82
CA VAL A 620 7.99 -11.94 -18.26
C VAL A 620 9.45 -12.30 -18.44
N ARG A 621 9.84 -13.55 -18.13
CA ARG A 621 11.22 -14.01 -18.34
C ARG A 621 11.63 -13.87 -19.80
N SER A 622 10.79 -14.33 -20.73
CA SER A 622 11.05 -14.20 -22.17
C SER A 622 11.19 -12.74 -22.61
N ARG A 623 10.26 -11.88 -22.17
CA ARG A 623 10.27 -10.45 -22.50
C ARG A 623 11.48 -9.71 -21.92
N ALA A 624 11.85 -10.02 -20.68
CA ALA A 624 12.98 -9.40 -20.00
C ALA A 624 14.33 -9.73 -20.65
N LEU A 625 14.46 -10.89 -21.31
CA LEU A 625 15.68 -11.24 -22.05
C LEU A 625 15.97 -10.29 -23.22
N ARG A 626 14.96 -9.60 -23.75
CA ARG A 626 15.10 -8.56 -24.79
C ARG A 626 15.69 -7.26 -24.27
N ALA A 627 15.75 -7.06 -22.95
CA ALA A 627 16.40 -5.91 -22.34
C ALA A 627 17.93 -6.12 -22.24
N PRO A 628 18.73 -5.03 -22.29
CA PRO A 628 20.15 -5.08 -21.97
C PRO A 628 20.38 -5.75 -20.60
N ALA A 629 21.47 -6.51 -20.48
CA ALA A 629 21.76 -7.30 -19.27
C ALA A 629 21.62 -6.51 -17.94
N PRO A 630 22.11 -5.25 -17.82
CA PRO A 630 21.96 -4.46 -16.60
C PRO A 630 20.52 -4.14 -16.23
N LEU A 631 19.61 -4.10 -17.20
CA LEU A 631 18.20 -3.72 -17.02
C LEU A 631 17.27 -4.91 -16.87
N ARG A 632 17.74 -6.16 -17.03
CA ARG A 632 16.87 -7.35 -17.01
C ARG A 632 16.10 -7.52 -15.69
N GLY A 633 16.73 -7.21 -14.56
CA GLY A 633 16.07 -7.24 -13.25
C GLY A 633 14.94 -6.22 -13.15
N ALA A 634 15.21 -4.97 -13.53
CA ALA A 634 14.22 -3.91 -13.56
C ALA A 634 13.09 -4.21 -14.57
N ALA A 635 13.43 -4.70 -15.77
CA ALA A 635 12.48 -5.10 -16.79
C ALA A 635 11.56 -6.23 -16.32
N THR A 636 12.12 -7.26 -15.66
CA THR A 636 11.35 -8.35 -15.06
C THR A 636 10.30 -7.78 -14.10
N GLN A 637 10.71 -6.86 -13.22
CA GLN A 637 9.80 -6.27 -12.24
C GLN A 637 8.75 -5.36 -12.88
N GLY A 638 9.15 -4.50 -13.81
CA GLY A 638 8.27 -3.57 -14.51
C GLY A 638 7.19 -4.29 -15.31
N TRP A 639 7.57 -5.25 -16.17
CA TRP A 639 6.61 -6.03 -16.94
C TRP A 639 5.67 -6.86 -16.04
N TYR A 640 6.21 -7.46 -14.98
CA TYR A 640 5.39 -8.24 -14.04
C TYR A 640 4.34 -7.36 -13.35
N ARG A 641 4.72 -6.19 -12.82
CA ARG A 641 3.78 -5.24 -12.19
C ARG A 641 2.73 -4.75 -13.17
N ARG A 642 3.15 -4.34 -14.37
CA ARG A 642 2.26 -3.85 -15.41
C ARG A 642 1.22 -4.89 -15.80
N TRP A 643 1.64 -6.10 -16.13
CA TRP A 643 0.71 -7.13 -16.61
C TRP A 643 -0.24 -7.62 -15.52
N TRP A 644 0.23 -7.76 -14.28
CA TRP A 644 -0.68 -8.06 -13.18
C TRP A 644 -1.61 -6.90 -12.85
N GLY A 645 -1.17 -5.65 -13.00
CA GLY A 645 -2.03 -4.47 -12.89
C GLY A 645 -3.16 -4.51 -13.92
N LEU A 646 -2.83 -4.71 -15.20
CA LEU A 646 -3.82 -4.83 -16.29
C LEU A 646 -4.83 -5.97 -16.04
N LEU A 647 -4.35 -7.17 -15.68
CA LEU A 647 -5.21 -8.33 -15.45
C LEU A 647 -6.10 -8.13 -14.22
N SER A 648 -5.54 -7.66 -13.11
CA SER A 648 -6.26 -7.49 -11.85
C SER A 648 -7.26 -6.34 -11.90
N VAL A 649 -6.91 -5.22 -12.54
CA VAL A 649 -7.84 -4.11 -12.81
C VAL A 649 -8.98 -4.59 -13.71
N ALA A 650 -8.69 -5.34 -14.78
CA ALA A 650 -9.73 -5.87 -15.66
C ALA A 650 -10.74 -6.75 -14.91
N VAL A 651 -10.28 -7.61 -13.99
CA VAL A 651 -11.16 -8.44 -13.14
C VAL A 651 -12.07 -7.57 -12.27
N GLN A 652 -11.50 -6.65 -11.49
CA GLN A 652 -12.28 -5.88 -10.50
C GLN A 652 -13.20 -4.86 -11.17
N ASN A 653 -12.72 -4.16 -12.20
CA ASN A 653 -13.51 -3.19 -12.95
C ASN A 653 -14.73 -3.85 -13.61
N THR A 654 -14.54 -5.05 -14.17
CA THR A 654 -15.60 -5.81 -14.83
C THR A 654 -16.60 -6.44 -13.86
N LEU A 655 -16.10 -6.92 -12.71
CA LEU A 655 -16.97 -7.39 -11.64
C LEU A 655 -17.81 -6.24 -11.09
N ALA A 656 -17.20 -5.10 -10.76
CA ALA A 656 -17.90 -3.92 -10.26
C ALA A 656 -18.97 -3.43 -11.26
N ALA A 657 -18.64 -3.36 -12.56
CA ALA A 657 -19.62 -3.02 -13.60
C ALA A 657 -20.81 -3.99 -13.61
N THR A 658 -20.55 -5.29 -13.42
CA THR A 658 -21.61 -6.31 -13.33
C THR A 658 -22.52 -6.09 -12.13
N LEU A 659 -21.96 -5.76 -10.98
CA LEU A 659 -22.71 -5.53 -9.75
C LEU A 659 -23.55 -4.25 -9.84
N LEU A 660 -23.06 -3.24 -10.55
CA LEU A 660 -23.78 -1.99 -10.84
C LEU A 660 -24.80 -2.13 -11.99
N GLY A 661 -24.81 -3.25 -12.71
CA GLY A 661 -25.62 -3.42 -13.92
C GLY A 661 -25.20 -2.51 -15.08
N THR A 662 -24.03 -1.88 -15.01
CA THR A 662 -23.51 -0.97 -16.03
C THR A 662 -22.72 -1.74 -17.11
N PRO A 663 -22.65 -1.23 -18.36
CA PRO A 663 -21.82 -1.85 -19.37
C PRO A 663 -20.34 -1.80 -18.93
N PRO A 664 -19.56 -2.88 -19.12
CA PRO A 664 -18.13 -2.84 -18.84
C PRO A 664 -17.47 -1.77 -19.70
N VAL A 665 -16.60 -0.95 -19.08
CA VAL A 665 -15.77 0.00 -19.84
C VAL A 665 -14.68 -0.81 -20.53
N HIS A 666 -14.59 -0.67 -21.83
CA HIS A 666 -13.55 -1.32 -22.62
C HIS A 666 -12.43 -0.32 -22.87
N ALA A 667 -11.22 -0.64 -22.45
CA ALA A 667 -10.06 -0.03 -23.10
C ALA A 667 -10.12 -0.44 -24.60
N PRO A 668 -9.87 0.48 -25.55
CA PRO A 668 -9.71 0.12 -26.95
C PRO A 668 -8.65 -0.98 -27.05
N MET A 669 -8.84 -1.94 -27.97
CA MET A 669 -7.81 -2.92 -28.26
C MET A 669 -6.53 -2.16 -28.63
N PRO A 670 -5.44 -2.26 -27.86
CA PRO A 670 -4.24 -1.51 -28.20
C PRO A 670 -3.74 -1.96 -29.56
N GLY A 671 -3.07 -1.05 -30.27
CA GLY A 671 -2.22 -1.40 -31.41
C GLY A 671 -1.19 -2.46 -31.00
N ALA A 672 -0.62 -3.15 -31.98
CA ALA A 672 0.26 -4.30 -31.76
C ALA A 672 1.56 -4.00 -30.96
N GLN A 673 1.86 -2.74 -30.68
CA GLN A 673 3.12 -2.34 -30.04
C GLN A 673 2.97 -2.24 -28.52
N ALA A 674 3.81 -3.03 -27.84
CA ALA A 674 4.05 -2.87 -26.41
C ALA A 674 4.67 -1.49 -26.12
N PRO A 675 4.43 -0.89 -24.94
CA PRO A 675 5.12 0.34 -24.55
C PRO A 675 6.63 0.13 -24.53
N HIS A 676 7.38 1.23 -24.67
CA HIS A 676 8.82 1.16 -24.52
C HIS A 676 9.18 0.76 -23.08
N LEU A 677 10.30 0.06 -22.92
CA LEU A 677 10.77 -0.36 -21.59
C LEU A 677 10.90 0.83 -20.64
N GLN A 678 11.32 1.99 -21.13
CA GLN A 678 11.43 3.21 -20.32
C GLN A 678 10.10 3.61 -19.66
N ASP A 679 8.98 3.49 -20.38
CA ASP A 679 7.65 3.87 -19.89
C ASP A 679 7.19 2.86 -18.82
N VAL A 680 7.47 1.57 -19.06
CA VAL A 680 7.19 0.49 -18.10
C VAL A 680 8.00 0.65 -16.82
N LEU A 681 9.24 1.13 -16.92
CA LEU A 681 10.09 1.39 -15.77
C LEU A 681 9.70 2.67 -15.04
N HIS A 682 9.17 3.67 -15.73
CA HIS A 682 8.69 4.90 -15.12
C HIS A 682 7.42 4.66 -14.29
N ASP A 683 6.51 3.83 -14.80
CA ASP A 683 5.31 3.38 -14.08
C ASP A 683 5.63 2.41 -12.92
N ALA A 684 6.85 1.84 -12.89
CA ALA A 684 7.30 0.98 -11.82
C ALA A 684 7.97 1.79 -10.71
N CYS A 685 7.49 1.66 -9.47
CA CYS A 685 8.23 2.16 -8.30
C CYS A 685 9.68 1.61 -8.35
N PRO A 686 10.72 2.46 -8.31
CA PRO A 686 12.09 2.02 -8.47
C PRO A 686 12.41 0.93 -7.43
N PRO A 687 13.22 -0.09 -7.77
CA PRO A 687 13.67 -1.05 -6.78
C PRO A 687 14.32 -0.25 -5.65
N VAL A 688 13.80 -0.38 -4.43
CA VAL A 688 14.38 0.27 -3.26
C VAL A 688 15.83 -0.19 -3.21
N PRO A 689 16.81 0.72 -3.40
CA PRO A 689 18.20 0.34 -3.20
C PRO A 689 18.29 -0.14 -1.76
N SER A 690 18.95 -1.27 -1.54
CA SER A 690 19.37 -1.64 -0.20
C SER A 690 20.03 -0.40 0.43
N CYS A 691 19.54 0.05 1.58
CA CYS A 691 20.17 1.14 2.33
C CYS A 691 21.56 0.75 2.88
N LEU A 692 21.98 -0.50 2.65
CA LEU A 692 23.36 -0.92 2.88
C LEU A 692 24.18 -0.61 1.64
N PRO A 693 25.34 0.07 1.78
CA PRO A 693 26.21 0.34 0.65
C PRO A 693 26.54 -0.97 -0.07
N ALA A 694 26.28 -1.00 -1.37
CA ALA A 694 26.83 -2.01 -2.25
C ALA A 694 28.36 -2.00 -2.04
N ARG A 695 28.93 -3.18 -1.80
CA ARG A 695 30.39 -3.35 -1.79
C ARG A 695 30.94 -3.19 -3.20
#